data_AF-A0A2R9AU44-F1
#
_entry.id   AF-A0A2R9AU44-F1
#
_cell.length_a   1.000
_cell.length_b   1.000
_cell.length_c   1.000
_cell.angle_alpha   90.00
_cell.angle_beta   90.00
_cell.angle_gamma   90.00
#
_symmetry.space_group_name_H-M   'P 1'
#
loop_
_entity.id
_entity.type
_entity.pdbx_description
1 polymer ?
#
loop_
_entity_poly.entity_id
_entity_poly.type
_entity_poly.pdbx_seq_one_letter_code
_entity_poly.pdbx_strand_id
1 'polypeptide(L)'
;QPPLVQAIFSGDPEEIRMLIHKTEDVNTLDSEKRTPLHVAAFLGDAEIIELLILSGARVNAKDNMWLTPLHRAVASRSEEAVQVLIKHSADVNARDKNWQTPLHVAAANKAVKCAEVIIPLLSSVNVSDRGGRTALHHAALNGHVEMVNLLLAKGANINAFDKKDRRALHWAAYMGHLDVVALLINHGAEVTCKDKKGYTPLHAAASNGQINVVKHLLNLGVEIDEINVYGNTALHIACYNGQDAVVNELIDYGANVNQPNNNGFTPLHFAAASTHGALCLELLVNNGADVNIQSKDGKSPLHMTAVHGRFTRSQTLIQNGGEIDCVDKDGNTPLHVAARYGHELLINTLITSGADTAKCGIHSMFPLHLAALNAHSDCCRKLLSSGFEIDTPDKFGRTCLHAAAAGGNVECIKLLQSSGADFHKKDKCGRTPLHYAAANCHFHCIETLVTTGANVNETDDWGRTALHYAAASDMDRNKTILGNAHENSEELERARELKEKEATLCLEFLLQNDANPSIRDKEGYNSIHYAAAYGHRQCLELLLERTNSGFEESDSGATKSPLHLAAYNGHHQALEVLLQSLVDLDIRDEKGRTALDLAAFKGHTECVEALINQGASIFVKDNVTKRTPLHASVINGHTLCLRLLLEIADNPEAVDVKDAKGQTPLMLAVAYGHIDAVSLLLEKEANVDTVDILGCTALHRGIMTGHEECVQMLLEQEVSILCKDSRGRTPLHYAAARGHATWLSELLQMALSEEDCCFKDNQGYTPLHWACYNGNENCIEVLLEQKCFRKFIGNPFTPLHCAIINDHGNCASLLLGAIDSSIVSCRDDKGRTPLHAAAFADHVECLQLLLRHSAPVNAADNSGKTALMMAAENGQAGAVDILVNSAQADLTVKDKDLNTPLHLACSKGHEKCALLILDKIQDESLINAKNNALQTPLHVAARNGLKVVVEELLAKGACVLAVDENASRSNGPRSTPGTAVQKEE
;
A
#
# COMPACT_ATOMS: atom_id res chain seq x y z
N GLN A 1 53.53 26.78 -7.47
CA GLN A 1 52.99 26.19 -8.73
C GLN A 1 54.18 25.67 -9.54
N PRO A 2 54.00 24.78 -10.53
CA PRO A 2 55.09 24.38 -11.43
C PRO A 2 55.69 25.60 -12.16
N PRO A 3 57.01 25.68 -12.40
CA PRO A 3 57.62 26.83 -13.07
C PRO A 3 57.05 27.08 -14.47
N LEU A 4 56.87 26.03 -15.27
CA LEU A 4 56.17 26.11 -16.56
C LEU A 4 54.76 26.75 -16.47
N VAL A 5 53.99 26.49 -15.42
CA VAL A 5 52.67 27.11 -15.22
C VAL A 5 52.80 28.60 -14.89
N GLN A 6 53.82 28.98 -14.11
CA GLN A 6 54.10 30.38 -13.80
C GLN A 6 54.55 31.17 -15.04
N ALA A 7 55.36 30.57 -15.91
CA ALA A 7 55.78 31.16 -17.19
C ALA A 7 54.60 31.31 -18.19
N ILE A 8 53.64 30.39 -18.18
CA ILE A 8 52.40 30.53 -18.97
C ILE A 8 51.55 31.71 -18.47
N PHE A 9 51.58 32.04 -17.17
CA PHE A 9 50.93 33.24 -16.64
C PHE A 9 51.72 34.55 -16.88
N SER A 10 53.04 34.51 -17.09
CA SER A 10 53.81 35.69 -17.53
C SER A 10 53.66 35.97 -19.03
N GLY A 11 53.34 34.95 -19.82
CA GLY A 11 53.08 35.09 -21.26
C GLY A 11 54.34 35.26 -22.12
N ASP A 12 55.50 34.79 -21.64
CA ASP A 12 56.79 34.86 -22.32
C ASP A 12 57.07 33.54 -23.08
N PRO A 13 56.96 33.51 -24.43
CA PRO A 13 57.17 32.28 -25.21
C PRO A 13 58.61 31.77 -25.15
N GLU A 14 59.60 32.66 -25.03
CA GLU A 14 61.02 32.34 -24.92
C GLU A 14 61.33 31.67 -23.56
N GLU A 15 60.77 32.17 -22.46
CA GLU A 15 60.87 31.54 -21.13
C GLU A 15 60.24 30.15 -21.13
N ILE A 16 59.06 30.00 -21.74
CA ILE A 16 58.36 28.71 -21.89
C ILE A 16 59.19 27.74 -22.75
N ARG A 17 59.73 28.18 -23.90
CA ARG A 17 60.65 27.37 -24.74
C ARG A 17 61.86 26.91 -23.95
N MET A 18 62.46 27.78 -23.13
CA MET A 18 63.62 27.47 -22.30
C MET A 18 63.31 26.47 -21.18
N LEU A 19 62.14 26.53 -20.55
CA LEU A 19 61.71 25.58 -19.52
C LEU A 19 61.42 24.18 -20.11
N ILE A 20 60.77 24.12 -21.28
CA ILE A 20 60.53 22.86 -22.00
C ILE A 20 61.86 22.18 -22.38
N HIS A 21 62.84 22.93 -22.89
CA HIS A 21 64.17 22.39 -23.20
C HIS A 21 64.97 21.95 -21.95
N LYS A 22 64.63 22.45 -20.76
CA LYS A 22 65.22 22.04 -19.47
C LYS A 22 64.56 20.79 -18.85
N THR A 23 63.80 20.03 -19.63
CA THR A 23 63.16 18.76 -19.25
C THR A 23 62.01 18.87 -18.23
N GLU A 24 61.33 20.02 -18.13
CA GLU A 24 60.05 20.09 -17.40
C GLU A 24 58.95 19.34 -18.18
N ASP A 25 58.16 18.51 -17.48
CA ASP A 25 57.07 17.76 -18.10
C ASP A 25 55.88 18.67 -18.44
N VAL A 26 55.63 18.83 -19.75
CA VAL A 26 54.50 19.59 -20.32
C VAL A 26 53.12 19.02 -19.95
N ASN A 27 53.07 17.82 -19.37
CA ASN A 27 51.86 17.18 -18.85
C ASN A 27 51.82 17.14 -17.30
N THR A 28 52.67 17.91 -16.61
CA THR A 28 52.60 18.10 -15.15
C THR A 28 51.17 18.40 -14.68
N LEU A 29 50.77 17.80 -13.56
CA LEU A 29 49.42 17.94 -13.01
C LEU A 29 49.47 18.76 -11.72
N ASP A 30 48.57 19.73 -11.59
CA ASP A 30 48.33 20.43 -10.33
C ASP A 30 47.35 19.67 -9.41
N SER A 31 47.00 20.26 -8.26
CA SER A 31 46.04 19.70 -7.29
C SER A 31 44.63 19.46 -7.87
N GLU A 32 44.27 20.13 -8.97
CA GLU A 32 43.03 19.94 -9.71
C GLU A 32 43.18 19.00 -10.93
N LYS A 33 44.36 18.38 -11.10
CA LYS A 33 44.75 17.61 -12.31
C LYS A 33 44.69 18.42 -13.61
N ARG A 34 44.86 19.75 -13.53
CA ARG A 34 45.00 20.60 -14.71
C ARG A 34 46.44 20.50 -15.23
N THR A 35 46.59 20.40 -16.54
CA THR A 35 47.90 20.48 -17.22
C THR A 35 48.25 21.93 -17.57
N PRO A 36 49.52 22.26 -17.85
CA PRO A 36 49.93 23.53 -18.46
C PRO A 36 49.05 23.96 -19.65
N LEU A 37 48.63 23.00 -20.48
CA LEU A 37 47.74 23.24 -21.63
C LEU A 37 46.32 23.70 -21.23
N HIS A 38 45.80 23.30 -20.06
CA HIS A 38 44.53 23.84 -19.55
C HIS A 38 44.66 25.31 -19.14
N VAL A 39 45.83 25.73 -18.65
CA VAL A 39 46.11 27.12 -18.25
C VAL A 39 46.26 28.00 -19.48
N ALA A 40 47.05 27.58 -20.47
CA ALA A 40 47.19 28.28 -21.74
C ALA A 40 45.83 28.42 -22.46
N ALA A 41 45.02 27.35 -22.48
CA ALA A 41 43.66 27.39 -23.01
C ALA A 41 42.70 28.31 -22.23
N PHE A 42 42.84 28.39 -20.90
CA PHE A 42 42.06 29.34 -20.08
C PHE A 42 42.44 30.80 -20.36
N LEU A 43 43.73 31.09 -20.60
CA LEU A 43 44.19 32.42 -21.03
C LEU A 43 43.80 32.72 -22.50
N GLY A 44 43.59 31.68 -23.32
CA GLY A 44 43.20 31.82 -24.72
C GLY A 44 44.37 32.09 -25.68
N ASP A 45 45.61 31.88 -25.23
CA ASP A 45 46.82 32.14 -26.00
C ASP A 45 47.10 31.01 -27.00
N ALA A 46 46.83 31.27 -28.28
CA ALA A 46 46.97 30.29 -29.36
C ALA A 46 48.44 29.89 -29.63
N GLU A 47 49.42 30.80 -29.43
CA GLU A 47 50.83 30.52 -29.70
C GLU A 47 51.43 29.61 -28.61
N ILE A 48 51.13 29.89 -27.34
CA ILE A 48 51.54 29.03 -26.22
C ILE A 48 50.86 27.65 -26.32
N ILE A 49 49.59 27.60 -26.73
CA ILE A 49 48.87 26.33 -26.98
C ILE A 49 49.56 25.53 -28.08
N GLU A 50 49.87 26.12 -29.23
CA GLU A 50 50.55 25.41 -30.33
C GLU A 50 51.95 24.93 -29.90
N LEU A 51 52.72 25.78 -29.21
CA LEU A 51 54.03 25.42 -28.67
C LEU A 51 53.97 24.23 -27.70
N LEU A 52 53.01 24.22 -26.76
CA LEU A 52 52.85 23.12 -25.80
C LEU A 52 52.44 21.82 -26.49
N ILE A 53 51.55 21.87 -27.47
CA ILE A 53 51.09 20.68 -28.21
C ILE A 53 52.22 20.09 -29.07
N LEU A 54 52.96 20.94 -29.80
CA LEU A 54 54.15 20.51 -30.56
C LEU A 54 55.25 19.93 -29.65
N SER A 55 55.29 20.35 -28.38
CA SER A 55 56.18 19.83 -27.35
C SER A 55 55.66 18.58 -26.63
N GLY A 56 54.52 18.00 -27.05
CA GLY A 56 53.99 16.74 -26.52
C GLY A 56 52.90 16.86 -25.44
N ALA A 57 52.27 18.02 -25.28
CA ALA A 57 51.13 18.18 -24.38
C ALA A 57 49.88 17.41 -24.88
N ARG A 58 49.19 16.72 -23.97
CA ARG A 58 47.99 15.92 -24.28
C ARG A 58 46.77 16.82 -24.51
N VAL A 59 46.43 17.04 -25.79
CA VAL A 59 45.30 17.87 -26.26
C VAL A 59 43.96 17.57 -25.55
N ASN A 60 43.67 16.28 -25.34
CA ASN A 60 42.43 15.81 -24.72
C ASN A 60 42.61 15.36 -23.26
N ALA A 61 43.60 15.90 -22.54
CA ALA A 61 43.72 15.73 -21.09
C ALA A 61 42.45 16.20 -20.36
N LYS A 62 42.15 15.59 -19.21
CA LYS A 62 40.96 15.90 -18.40
C LYS A 62 41.34 16.29 -16.98
N ASP A 63 40.84 17.43 -16.52
CA ASP A 63 40.98 17.87 -15.13
C ASP A 63 40.07 17.08 -14.16
N ASN A 64 40.09 17.43 -12.87
CA ASN A 64 39.24 16.81 -11.85
C ASN A 64 37.73 16.98 -12.11
N MET A 65 37.29 17.91 -12.97
CA MET A 65 35.91 18.07 -13.42
C MET A 65 35.63 17.46 -14.79
N TRP A 66 36.60 16.74 -15.36
CA TRP A 66 36.60 16.16 -16.70
C TRP A 66 36.53 17.19 -17.83
N LEU A 67 36.81 18.46 -17.54
CA LEU A 67 36.96 19.49 -18.57
C LEU A 67 38.26 19.21 -19.33
N THR A 68 38.23 19.47 -20.64
CA THR A 68 39.42 19.44 -21.51
C THR A 68 39.94 20.86 -21.75
N PRO A 69 41.17 21.05 -22.25
CA PRO A 69 41.65 22.36 -22.71
C PRO A 69 40.67 23.05 -23.66
N LEU A 70 40.01 22.30 -24.55
CA LEU A 70 38.97 22.86 -25.44
C LEU A 70 37.78 23.47 -24.68
N HIS A 71 37.34 22.88 -23.56
CA HIS A 71 36.31 23.51 -22.72
C HIS A 71 36.79 24.85 -22.12
N ARG A 72 38.07 24.96 -21.75
CA ARG A 72 38.66 26.18 -21.19
C ARG A 72 38.83 27.28 -22.26
N ALA A 73 39.30 26.93 -23.46
CA ALA A 73 39.42 27.86 -24.60
C ALA A 73 38.05 28.40 -25.07
N VAL A 74 37.02 27.56 -25.03
CA VAL A 74 35.65 28.01 -25.32
C VAL A 74 35.10 28.91 -24.21
N ALA A 75 35.38 28.62 -22.94
CA ALA A 75 34.97 29.48 -21.83
C ALA A 75 35.62 30.88 -21.89
N SER A 76 36.88 30.97 -22.33
CA SER A 76 37.60 32.23 -22.54
C SER A 76 37.21 32.97 -23.84
N ARG A 77 36.36 32.37 -24.69
CA ARG A 77 35.88 32.93 -25.98
C ARG A 77 36.98 33.14 -27.03
N SER A 78 38.15 32.50 -26.89
CA SER A 78 39.24 32.59 -27.86
C SER A 78 38.94 31.70 -29.08
N GLU A 79 38.74 32.32 -30.24
CA GLU A 79 38.47 31.64 -31.51
C GLU A 79 39.74 30.92 -31.99
N GLU A 80 40.87 31.62 -31.88
CA GLU A 80 42.20 31.20 -32.31
C GLU A 80 42.68 29.98 -31.50
N ALA A 81 42.52 30.00 -30.17
CA ALA A 81 42.84 28.86 -29.31
C ALA A 81 41.99 27.62 -29.65
N VAL A 82 40.69 27.82 -29.91
CA VAL A 82 39.78 26.75 -30.33
C VAL A 82 40.20 26.18 -31.69
N GLN A 83 40.57 27.04 -32.65
CA GLN A 83 41.05 26.64 -33.98
C GLN A 83 42.33 25.80 -33.89
N VAL A 84 43.32 26.21 -33.09
CA VAL A 84 44.57 25.46 -32.86
C VAL A 84 44.30 24.11 -32.18
N LEU A 85 43.48 24.08 -31.14
CA LEU A 85 43.13 22.82 -30.45
C LEU A 85 42.43 21.84 -31.42
N ILE A 86 41.51 22.31 -32.25
CA ILE A 86 40.81 21.49 -33.25
C ILE A 86 41.76 21.01 -34.36
N LYS A 87 42.66 21.88 -34.86
CA LYS A 87 43.72 21.52 -35.82
C LYS A 87 44.58 20.34 -35.30
N HIS A 88 44.80 20.27 -33.99
CA HIS A 88 45.51 19.19 -33.32
C HIS A 88 44.59 18.09 -32.74
N SER A 89 43.40 17.89 -33.32
CA SER A 89 42.47 16.79 -32.98
C SER A 89 41.92 16.81 -31.55
N ALA A 90 41.58 18.00 -31.04
CA ALA A 90 40.75 18.13 -29.85
C ALA A 90 39.33 17.55 -30.07
N ASP A 91 38.84 16.79 -29.10
CA ASP A 91 37.52 16.16 -29.15
C ASP A 91 36.42 17.19 -28.82
N VAL A 92 35.72 17.65 -29.87
CA VAL A 92 34.57 18.55 -29.78
C VAL A 92 33.32 17.92 -29.14
N ASN A 93 33.26 16.59 -29.03
CA ASN A 93 32.17 15.85 -28.38
C ASN A 93 32.51 15.46 -26.93
N ALA A 94 33.70 15.82 -26.43
CA ALA A 94 34.16 15.50 -25.08
C ALA A 94 33.14 15.98 -24.03
N ARG A 95 32.93 15.15 -22.99
CA ARG A 95 32.00 15.44 -21.89
C ARG A 95 32.71 15.63 -20.56
N ASP A 96 32.28 16.68 -19.83
CA ASP A 96 32.64 16.94 -18.44
C ASP A 96 31.83 16.05 -17.46
N LYS A 97 32.01 16.24 -16.14
CA LYS A 97 31.24 15.52 -15.09
C LYS A 97 29.72 15.81 -15.11
N ASN A 98 29.30 16.92 -15.69
CA ASN A 98 27.90 17.30 -15.88
C ASN A 98 27.36 16.90 -17.27
N TRP A 99 28.14 16.15 -18.06
CA TRP A 99 27.87 15.78 -19.45
C TRP A 99 27.73 16.98 -20.41
N GLN A 100 28.21 18.15 -20.01
CA GLN A 100 28.34 19.30 -20.88
C GLN A 100 29.46 19.04 -21.89
N THR A 101 29.20 19.46 -23.13
CA THR A 101 30.18 19.49 -24.22
C THR A 101 30.74 20.91 -24.39
N PRO A 102 31.83 21.12 -25.15
CA PRO A 102 32.30 22.46 -25.50
C PRO A 102 31.20 23.38 -26.04
N LEU A 103 30.23 22.87 -26.82
CA LEU A 103 29.08 23.67 -27.28
C LEU A 103 28.19 24.19 -26.13
N HIS A 104 27.98 23.40 -25.07
CA HIS A 104 27.22 23.85 -23.90
C HIS A 104 27.95 25.00 -23.18
N VAL A 105 29.28 24.89 -23.07
CA VAL A 105 30.13 25.95 -22.51
C VAL A 105 30.12 27.19 -23.39
N ALA A 106 30.18 27.03 -24.72
CA ALA A 106 30.08 28.15 -25.67
C ALA A 106 28.75 28.89 -25.49
N ALA A 107 27.66 28.11 -25.41
CA ALA A 107 26.31 28.61 -25.29
C ALA A 107 26.06 29.35 -23.97
N ALA A 108 26.63 28.89 -22.86
CA ALA A 108 26.58 29.61 -21.59
C ALA A 108 27.41 30.92 -21.59
N ASN A 109 28.53 30.93 -22.31
CA ASN A 109 29.51 32.03 -22.26
C ASN A 109 29.40 33.05 -23.42
N LYS A 110 28.37 33.03 -24.28
CA LYS A 110 28.29 33.89 -25.48
C LYS A 110 29.48 33.72 -26.45
N ALA A 111 30.10 32.54 -26.51
CA ALA A 111 31.25 32.28 -27.40
C ALA A 111 30.78 31.95 -28.83
N VAL A 112 30.10 32.90 -29.48
CA VAL A 112 29.41 32.70 -30.78
C VAL A 112 30.39 32.19 -31.85
N LYS A 113 31.53 32.86 -32.03
CA LYS A 113 32.54 32.46 -33.02
C LYS A 113 33.13 31.06 -32.75
N CYS A 114 33.46 30.76 -31.49
CA CYS A 114 33.91 29.42 -31.11
C CYS A 114 32.85 28.36 -31.45
N ALA A 115 31.56 28.66 -31.28
CA ALA A 115 30.48 27.78 -31.69
C ALA A 115 30.37 27.64 -33.22
N GLU A 116 30.61 28.70 -34.00
CA GLU A 116 30.67 28.61 -35.47
C GLU A 116 31.77 27.66 -35.97
N VAL A 117 32.93 27.63 -35.31
CA VAL A 117 34.02 26.69 -35.60
C VAL A 117 33.69 25.26 -35.14
N ILE A 118 33.03 25.11 -33.97
CA ILE A 118 32.75 23.80 -33.37
C ILE A 118 31.56 23.09 -34.02
N ILE A 119 30.45 23.80 -34.30
CA ILE A 119 29.18 23.21 -34.76
C ILE A 119 29.34 22.30 -35.99
N PRO A 120 30.09 22.67 -37.06
CA PRO A 120 30.28 21.82 -38.24
C PRO A 120 30.98 20.47 -37.96
N LEU A 121 31.65 20.34 -36.81
CA LEU A 121 32.41 19.16 -36.40
C LEU A 121 31.68 18.31 -35.35
N LEU A 122 30.53 18.78 -34.85
CA LEU A 122 29.74 18.05 -33.86
C LEU A 122 28.95 16.91 -34.51
N SER A 123 28.79 15.83 -33.75
CA SER A 123 27.86 14.74 -34.10
C SER A 123 26.39 15.19 -34.08
N SER A 124 26.03 16.12 -33.20
CA SER A 124 24.71 16.75 -33.14
C SER A 124 24.74 18.03 -32.30
N VAL A 125 23.99 19.05 -32.73
CA VAL A 125 23.74 20.30 -31.96
C VAL A 125 22.79 20.05 -30.77
N ASN A 126 22.00 18.98 -30.83
CA ASN A 126 20.92 18.66 -29.89
C ASN A 126 21.33 17.70 -28.75
N VAL A 127 22.63 17.53 -28.50
CA VAL A 127 23.13 16.79 -27.34
C VAL A 127 22.67 17.48 -26.05
N SER A 128 22.29 16.70 -25.04
CA SER A 128 21.86 17.16 -23.73
C SER A 128 22.88 16.88 -22.63
N ASP A 129 22.94 17.80 -21.65
CA ASP A 129 23.70 17.61 -20.42
C ASP A 129 23.04 16.62 -19.43
N ARG A 130 23.66 16.38 -18.28
CA ARG A 130 23.16 15.44 -17.25
C ARG A 130 21.78 15.83 -16.70
N GLY A 131 21.38 17.09 -16.83
CA GLY A 131 20.05 17.62 -16.50
C GLY A 131 19.04 17.54 -17.66
N GLY A 132 19.43 17.05 -18.84
CA GLY A 132 18.61 17.02 -20.06
C GLY A 132 18.65 18.32 -20.86
N ARG A 133 19.43 19.33 -20.45
CA ARG A 133 19.44 20.65 -21.11
C ARG A 133 20.37 20.63 -22.32
N THR A 134 19.88 21.07 -23.47
CA THR A 134 20.69 21.29 -24.68
C THR A 134 21.43 22.64 -24.63
N ALA A 135 22.37 22.88 -25.55
CA ALA A 135 23.03 24.17 -25.72
C ALA A 135 22.03 25.35 -25.82
N LEU A 136 20.90 25.17 -26.50
CA LEU A 136 19.84 26.19 -26.62
C LEU A 136 19.27 26.63 -25.25
N HIS A 137 19.15 25.69 -24.29
CA HIS A 137 18.71 26.02 -22.93
C HIS A 137 19.73 26.88 -22.19
N HIS A 138 21.04 26.63 -22.37
CA HIS A 138 22.10 27.43 -21.75
C HIS A 138 22.21 28.82 -22.38
N ALA A 139 22.05 28.94 -23.69
CA ALA A 139 21.98 30.25 -24.36
C ALA A 139 20.75 31.05 -23.91
N ALA A 140 19.60 30.39 -23.80
CA ALA A 140 18.35 31.03 -23.37
C ALA A 140 18.34 31.43 -21.90
N LEU A 141 18.96 30.63 -21.03
CA LEU A 141 19.15 30.90 -19.59
C LEU A 141 20.00 32.15 -19.32
N ASN A 142 20.95 32.47 -20.21
CA ASN A 142 21.89 33.58 -20.03
C ASN A 142 21.60 34.79 -20.96
N GLY A 143 20.51 34.76 -21.73
CA GLY A 143 20.07 35.89 -22.55
C GLY A 143 20.86 36.11 -23.84
N HIS A 144 21.61 35.11 -24.32
CA HIS A 144 22.56 35.28 -25.43
C HIS A 144 21.87 35.22 -26.80
N VAL A 145 21.14 36.28 -27.18
CA VAL A 145 20.34 36.39 -28.41
C VAL A 145 21.08 35.93 -29.68
N GLU A 146 22.31 36.41 -29.91
CA GLU A 146 23.15 36.01 -31.05
C GLU A 146 23.43 34.50 -31.10
N MET A 147 23.67 33.89 -29.94
CA MET A 147 23.90 32.45 -29.81
C MET A 147 22.63 31.65 -30.04
N VAL A 148 21.48 32.13 -29.54
CA VAL A 148 20.17 31.51 -29.79
C VAL A 148 19.87 31.50 -31.30
N ASN A 149 20.09 32.62 -32.00
CA ASN A 149 19.99 32.70 -33.46
C ASN A 149 20.90 31.68 -34.17
N LEU A 150 22.19 31.64 -33.81
CA LEU A 150 23.13 30.70 -34.42
C LEU A 150 22.69 29.24 -34.22
N LEU A 151 22.29 28.87 -33.00
CA LEU A 151 21.85 27.51 -32.68
C LEU A 151 20.59 27.12 -33.46
N LEU A 152 19.58 27.99 -33.54
CA LEU A 152 18.36 27.76 -34.32
C LEU A 152 18.66 27.64 -35.82
N ALA A 153 19.48 28.53 -36.38
CA ALA A 153 19.91 28.49 -37.78
C ALA A 153 20.73 27.22 -38.13
N LYS A 154 21.30 26.54 -37.13
CA LYS A 154 22.04 25.27 -37.28
C LYS A 154 21.23 24.04 -36.83
N GLY A 155 19.91 24.16 -36.72
CA GLY A 155 19.01 23.02 -36.49
C GLY A 155 18.88 22.59 -35.02
N ALA A 156 19.11 23.49 -34.06
CA ALA A 156 18.73 23.24 -32.68
C ALA A 156 17.21 23.08 -32.55
N ASN A 157 16.76 22.02 -31.87
CA ASN A 157 15.35 21.78 -31.62
C ASN A 157 14.82 22.81 -30.61
N ILE A 158 14.01 23.73 -31.11
CA ILE A 158 13.42 24.83 -30.34
C ILE A 158 12.50 24.35 -29.20
N ASN A 159 11.86 23.19 -29.39
CA ASN A 159 10.95 22.56 -28.43
C ASN A 159 11.61 21.39 -27.67
N ALA A 160 12.94 21.31 -27.66
CA ALA A 160 13.66 20.41 -26.76
C ALA A 160 13.33 20.70 -25.29
N PHE A 161 13.33 19.67 -24.46
CA PHE A 161 12.91 19.73 -23.06
C PHE A 161 13.96 19.10 -22.14
N ASP A 162 14.12 19.65 -20.93
CA ASP A 162 15.00 19.10 -19.89
C ASP A 162 14.34 17.98 -19.07
N LYS A 163 15.03 17.41 -18.07
CA LYS A 163 14.48 16.33 -17.21
C LYS A 163 13.26 16.72 -16.35
N LYS A 164 12.84 18.00 -16.36
CA LYS A 164 11.60 18.51 -15.75
C LYS A 164 10.61 18.98 -16.82
N ASP A 165 10.80 18.55 -18.06
CA ASP A 165 10.06 18.92 -19.27
C ASP A 165 10.07 20.43 -19.59
N ARG A 166 11.03 21.18 -19.01
CA ARG A 166 11.16 22.63 -19.25
C ARG A 166 11.91 22.87 -20.54
N ARG A 167 11.30 23.66 -21.43
CA ARG A 167 11.89 24.12 -22.70
C ARG A 167 12.73 25.39 -22.52
N ALA A 168 13.55 25.73 -23.52
CA ALA A 168 14.36 26.97 -23.53
C ALA A 168 13.55 28.24 -23.21
N LEU A 169 12.31 28.32 -23.70
CA LEU A 169 11.38 29.45 -23.45
C LEU A 169 11.07 29.66 -21.95
N HIS A 170 10.96 28.59 -21.16
CA HIS A 170 10.73 28.69 -19.70
C HIS A 170 11.90 29.36 -18.98
N TRP A 171 13.14 29.05 -19.40
CA TRP A 171 14.35 29.61 -18.78
C TRP A 171 14.56 31.07 -19.18
N ALA A 172 14.35 31.42 -20.45
CA ALA A 172 14.37 32.81 -20.90
C ALA A 172 13.30 33.65 -20.19
N ALA A 173 12.09 33.10 -20.03
CA ALA A 173 10.99 33.77 -19.33
C ALA A 173 11.28 33.96 -17.83
N TYR A 174 11.81 32.93 -17.16
CA TYR A 174 12.22 33.01 -15.76
C TYR A 174 13.31 34.06 -15.52
N MET A 175 14.30 34.17 -16.42
CA MET A 175 15.39 35.15 -16.29
C MET A 175 15.09 36.54 -16.88
N GLY A 176 13.90 36.75 -17.44
CA GLY A 176 13.48 38.06 -17.94
C GLY A 176 14.05 38.47 -19.30
N HIS A 177 14.64 37.52 -20.05
CA HIS A 177 15.31 37.79 -21.32
C HIS A 177 14.30 37.97 -22.46
N LEU A 178 13.59 39.10 -22.46
CA LEU A 178 12.51 39.43 -23.40
C LEU A 178 12.94 39.23 -24.87
N ASP A 179 14.13 39.69 -25.27
CA ASP A 179 14.60 39.55 -26.65
C ASP A 179 14.74 38.07 -27.06
N VAL A 180 15.19 37.21 -26.13
CA VAL A 180 15.25 35.76 -26.37
C VAL A 180 13.85 35.13 -26.38
N VAL A 181 12.95 35.56 -25.50
CA VAL A 181 11.54 35.11 -25.48
C VAL A 181 10.88 35.42 -26.82
N ALA A 182 10.91 36.67 -27.26
CA ALA A 182 10.35 37.11 -28.54
C ALA A 182 10.99 36.37 -29.72
N LEU A 183 12.32 36.18 -29.70
CA LEU A 183 13.04 35.48 -30.76
C LEU A 183 12.68 34.00 -30.84
N LEU A 184 12.56 33.30 -29.71
CA LEU A 184 12.10 31.91 -29.67
C LEU A 184 10.67 31.79 -30.21
N ILE A 185 9.77 32.67 -29.78
CA ILE A 185 8.36 32.67 -30.23
C ILE A 185 8.27 32.92 -31.75
N ASN A 186 9.02 33.91 -32.27
CA ASN A 186 9.08 34.20 -33.71
C ASN A 186 9.62 33.03 -34.55
N HIS A 187 10.43 32.13 -33.97
CA HIS A 187 10.92 30.90 -34.61
C HIS A 187 10.03 29.67 -34.35
N GLY A 188 8.81 29.85 -33.80
CA GLY A 188 7.84 28.77 -33.59
C GLY A 188 7.96 28.02 -32.26
N ALA A 189 8.51 28.64 -31.22
CA ALA A 189 8.42 28.10 -29.86
C ALA A 189 6.97 28.15 -29.37
N GLU A 190 6.49 27.04 -28.81
CA GLU A 190 5.13 26.93 -28.28
C GLU A 190 4.98 27.75 -26.99
N VAL A 191 4.19 28.84 -27.05
CA VAL A 191 4.00 29.76 -25.91
C VAL A 191 3.23 29.12 -24.75
N THR A 192 2.30 28.22 -25.07
CA THR A 192 1.44 27.50 -24.13
C THR A 192 2.08 26.23 -23.54
N CYS A 193 3.36 25.97 -23.83
CA CYS A 193 4.02 24.75 -23.38
C CYS A 193 4.01 24.64 -21.84
N LYS A 194 3.86 23.41 -21.34
CA LYS A 194 3.85 23.11 -19.91
C LYS A 194 5.04 22.24 -19.52
N ASP A 195 5.64 22.53 -18.37
CA ASP A 195 6.65 21.67 -17.74
C ASP A 195 6.00 20.46 -17.02
N LYS A 196 6.82 19.59 -16.42
CA LYS A 196 6.37 18.37 -15.72
C LYS A 196 5.39 18.63 -14.57
N LYS A 197 5.35 19.86 -14.04
CA LYS A 197 4.43 20.30 -12.98
C LYS A 197 3.29 21.17 -13.52
N GLY A 198 3.16 21.32 -14.84
CA GLY A 198 2.13 22.13 -15.49
C GLY A 198 2.45 23.63 -15.54
N TYR A 199 3.67 24.05 -15.19
CA TYR A 199 4.04 25.47 -15.25
C TYR A 199 4.21 25.90 -16.70
N THR A 200 3.68 27.07 -17.05
CA THR A 200 3.87 27.72 -18.37
C THR A 200 5.00 28.76 -18.32
N PRO A 201 5.46 29.30 -19.47
CA PRO A 201 6.36 30.46 -19.49
C PRO A 201 5.83 31.67 -18.70
N LEU A 202 4.51 31.89 -18.68
CA LEU A 202 3.88 32.96 -17.89
C LEU A 202 4.07 32.72 -16.38
N HIS A 203 3.85 31.49 -15.91
CA HIS A 203 4.15 31.12 -14.51
C HIS A 203 5.64 31.30 -14.17
N ALA A 204 6.54 30.99 -15.10
CA ALA A 204 7.98 31.14 -14.90
C ALA A 204 8.40 32.63 -14.79
N ALA A 205 7.89 33.48 -15.67
CA ALA A 205 8.09 34.93 -15.61
C ALA A 205 7.49 35.55 -14.34
N ALA A 206 6.27 35.17 -13.98
CA ALA A 206 5.58 35.66 -12.79
C ALA A 206 6.27 35.24 -11.48
N SER A 207 6.85 34.04 -11.44
CA SER A 207 7.64 33.56 -10.30
C SER A 207 8.83 34.46 -9.97
N ASN A 208 9.51 35.00 -10.98
CA ASN A 208 10.74 35.78 -10.81
C ASN A 208 10.56 37.29 -11.10
N GLY A 209 9.32 37.81 -11.06
CA GLY A 209 9.04 39.25 -11.15
C GLY A 209 9.23 39.88 -12.54
N GLN A 210 9.21 39.09 -13.62
CA GLN A 210 9.65 39.55 -14.95
C GLN A 210 8.55 40.26 -15.74
N ILE A 211 8.16 41.46 -15.28
CA ILE A 211 7.04 42.28 -15.78
C ILE A 211 7.06 42.42 -17.32
N ASN A 212 8.22 42.73 -17.91
CA ASN A 212 8.32 42.93 -19.37
C ASN A 212 8.02 41.66 -20.18
N VAL A 213 8.40 40.49 -19.65
CA VAL A 213 8.05 39.20 -20.26
C VAL A 213 6.58 38.87 -20.02
N VAL A 214 6.05 39.12 -18.81
CA VAL A 214 4.62 38.96 -18.51
C VAL A 214 3.77 39.78 -19.50
N LYS A 215 4.06 41.07 -19.65
CA LYS A 215 3.44 41.96 -20.66
C LYS A 215 3.47 41.36 -22.06
N HIS A 216 4.65 40.91 -22.51
CA HIS A 216 4.79 40.37 -23.85
C HIS A 216 3.96 39.08 -24.05
N LEU A 217 3.96 38.17 -23.08
CA LEU A 217 3.18 36.92 -23.13
C LEU A 217 1.67 37.18 -23.08
N LEU A 218 1.20 38.12 -22.25
CA LEU A 218 -0.22 38.50 -22.19
C LEU A 218 -0.70 39.14 -23.49
N ASN A 219 0.11 40.01 -24.10
CA ASN A 219 -0.19 40.62 -25.40
C ASN A 219 -0.24 39.63 -26.58
N LEU A 220 0.26 38.40 -26.40
CA LEU A 220 0.12 37.30 -27.37
C LEU A 220 -1.19 36.51 -27.20
N GLY A 221 -2.07 36.90 -26.28
CA GLY A 221 -3.35 36.22 -26.02
C GLY A 221 -3.20 34.89 -25.28
N VAL A 222 -2.16 34.75 -24.45
CA VAL A 222 -2.02 33.61 -23.54
C VAL A 222 -3.09 33.69 -22.46
N GLU A 223 -3.81 32.59 -22.24
CA GLU A 223 -4.80 32.48 -21.17
C GLU A 223 -4.16 32.74 -19.80
N ILE A 224 -4.74 33.69 -19.07
CA ILE A 224 -4.12 34.35 -17.91
C ILE A 224 -4.26 33.48 -16.65
N ASP A 225 -5.43 32.87 -16.51
CA ASP A 225 -5.78 31.99 -15.40
C ASP A 225 -5.53 30.49 -15.73
N GLU A 226 -4.61 30.23 -16.67
CA GLU A 226 -4.07 28.89 -16.90
C GLU A 226 -3.53 28.28 -15.61
N ILE A 227 -3.93 27.04 -15.34
CA ILE A 227 -3.55 26.33 -14.13
C ILE A 227 -2.42 25.31 -14.36
N ASN A 228 -1.56 25.21 -13.36
CA ASN A 228 -0.58 24.12 -13.24
C ASN A 228 -1.20 22.87 -12.56
N VAL A 229 -0.41 21.81 -12.33
CA VAL A 229 -0.88 20.54 -11.74
C VAL A 229 -1.47 20.71 -10.32
N TYR A 230 -1.11 21.79 -9.61
CA TYR A 230 -1.63 22.12 -8.28
C TYR A 230 -2.88 23.04 -8.34
N GLY A 231 -3.34 23.41 -9.53
CA GLY A 231 -4.44 24.37 -9.73
C GLY A 231 -4.01 25.83 -9.54
N ASN A 232 -2.71 26.12 -9.37
CA ASN A 232 -2.24 27.49 -9.20
C ASN A 232 -2.14 28.18 -10.56
N THR A 233 -2.61 29.43 -10.63
CA THR A 233 -2.41 30.35 -11.77
C THR A 233 -1.12 31.18 -11.60
N ALA A 234 -0.73 31.96 -12.61
CA ALA A 234 0.43 32.85 -12.53
C ALA A 234 0.34 33.85 -11.37
N LEU A 235 -0.88 34.35 -11.07
CA LEU A 235 -1.17 35.28 -9.98
C LEU A 235 -0.84 34.68 -8.61
N HIS A 236 -1.22 33.41 -8.36
CA HIS A 236 -0.89 32.70 -7.11
C HIS A 236 0.63 32.68 -6.84
N ILE A 237 1.43 32.46 -7.89
CA ILE A 237 2.89 32.33 -7.77
C ILE A 237 3.54 33.70 -7.56
N ALA A 238 3.07 34.73 -8.26
CA ALA A 238 3.50 36.11 -8.04
C ALA A 238 3.22 36.56 -6.59
N CYS A 239 2.02 36.28 -6.06
CA CYS A 239 1.64 36.57 -4.68
C CYS A 239 2.50 35.83 -3.65
N TYR A 240 2.83 34.56 -3.89
CA TYR A 240 3.70 33.78 -2.99
C TYR A 240 5.12 34.33 -2.94
N ASN A 241 5.70 34.67 -4.09
CA ASN A 241 7.06 35.19 -4.18
C ASN A 241 7.17 36.70 -3.88
N GLY A 242 6.05 37.38 -3.65
CA GLY A 242 6.02 38.80 -3.29
C GLY A 242 6.27 39.75 -4.45
N GLN A 243 5.88 39.38 -5.68
CA GLN A 243 6.12 40.13 -6.90
C GLN A 243 4.97 41.13 -7.18
N ASP A 244 4.84 42.16 -6.34
CA ASP A 244 3.73 43.12 -6.34
C ASP A 244 3.48 43.80 -7.69
N ALA A 245 4.54 44.23 -8.39
CA ALA A 245 4.41 44.85 -9.71
C ALA A 245 3.89 43.88 -10.80
N VAL A 246 4.17 42.56 -10.68
CA VAL A 246 3.56 41.55 -11.55
C VAL A 246 2.12 41.25 -11.13
N VAL A 247 1.83 41.24 -9.83
CA VAL A 247 0.47 41.08 -9.30
C VAL A 247 -0.44 42.19 -9.84
N ASN A 248 -0.01 43.46 -9.78
CA ASN A 248 -0.77 44.58 -10.33
C ASN A 248 -1.03 44.40 -11.84
N GLU A 249 0.00 44.07 -12.62
CA GLU A 249 -0.14 43.91 -14.07
C GLU A 249 -1.05 42.74 -14.47
N LEU A 250 -1.01 41.62 -13.73
CA LEU A 250 -1.93 40.50 -13.96
C LEU A 250 -3.39 40.90 -13.65
N ILE A 251 -3.62 41.69 -12.60
CA ILE A 251 -4.94 42.22 -12.25
C ILE A 251 -5.42 43.23 -13.31
N ASP A 252 -4.56 44.12 -13.79
CA ASP A 252 -4.87 45.10 -14.85
C ASP A 252 -5.29 44.44 -16.17
N TYR A 253 -4.74 43.26 -16.48
CA TYR A 253 -5.13 42.43 -17.63
C TYR A 253 -6.34 41.52 -17.35
N GLY A 254 -6.92 41.55 -16.14
CA GLY A 254 -8.16 40.87 -15.79
C GLY A 254 -8.04 39.50 -15.13
N ALA A 255 -6.89 39.15 -14.55
CA ALA A 255 -6.72 37.89 -13.80
C ALA A 255 -7.70 37.77 -12.62
N ASN A 256 -8.29 36.60 -12.41
CA ASN A 256 -9.26 36.37 -11.34
C ASN A 256 -8.59 36.34 -9.94
N VAL A 257 -8.68 37.45 -9.22
CA VAL A 257 -8.14 37.63 -7.85
C VAL A 257 -8.66 36.61 -6.82
N ASN A 258 -9.82 36.00 -7.08
CA ASN A 258 -10.50 35.05 -6.20
C ASN A 258 -10.41 33.59 -6.69
N GLN A 259 -9.67 33.31 -7.76
CA GLN A 259 -9.55 31.96 -8.32
C GLN A 259 -8.99 30.97 -7.28
N PRO A 260 -9.71 29.90 -6.89
CA PRO A 260 -9.17 28.89 -5.98
C PRO A 260 -8.34 27.85 -6.75
N ASN A 261 -7.26 27.38 -6.13
CA ASN A 261 -6.47 26.25 -6.63
C ASN A 261 -7.10 24.87 -6.29
N ASN A 262 -6.41 23.77 -6.61
CA ASN A 262 -6.91 22.41 -6.37
C ASN A 262 -7.14 22.09 -4.88
N ASN A 263 -6.54 22.86 -3.97
CA ASN A 263 -6.71 22.77 -2.52
C ASN A 263 -7.63 23.89 -1.95
N GLY A 264 -8.27 24.69 -2.80
CA GLY A 264 -9.15 25.79 -2.41
C GLY A 264 -8.43 27.08 -1.97
N PHE A 265 -7.11 27.13 -2.01
CA PHE A 265 -6.36 28.34 -1.69
C PHE A 265 -6.43 29.33 -2.87
N THR A 266 -6.79 30.58 -2.59
CA THR A 266 -6.79 31.71 -3.54
C THR A 266 -5.43 32.44 -3.53
N PRO A 267 -5.14 33.36 -4.47
CA PRO A 267 -3.93 34.19 -4.44
C PRO A 267 -3.73 34.93 -3.11
N LEU A 268 -4.83 35.34 -2.46
CA LEU A 268 -4.80 36.01 -1.16
C LEU A 268 -4.24 35.13 -0.03
N HIS A 269 -4.45 33.80 -0.08
CA HIS A 269 -3.84 32.86 0.86
C HIS A 269 -2.33 32.71 0.65
N PHE A 270 -1.89 32.64 -0.62
CA PHE A 270 -0.47 32.59 -0.96
C PHE A 270 0.25 33.89 -0.61
N ALA A 271 -0.41 35.04 -0.83
CA ALA A 271 0.03 36.31 -0.30
C ALA A 271 0.15 36.18 1.23
N ALA A 272 -0.93 35.89 1.96
CA ALA A 272 -0.96 35.83 3.43
C ALA A 272 0.16 34.97 4.07
N ALA A 273 0.56 33.87 3.43
CA ALA A 273 1.68 33.03 3.87
C ALA A 273 3.08 33.62 3.57
N SER A 274 3.21 34.35 2.45
CA SER A 274 4.49 34.89 1.93
C SER A 274 5.26 35.75 2.94
N THR A 275 6.59 35.67 2.86
CA THR A 275 7.55 36.54 3.57
C THR A 275 7.51 37.98 3.07
N HIS A 276 7.31 38.20 1.77
CA HIS A 276 7.46 39.52 1.14
C HIS A 276 6.16 40.04 0.51
N GLY A 277 5.16 39.20 0.25
CA GLY A 277 3.93 39.58 -0.45
C GLY A 277 2.94 40.44 0.34
N ALA A 278 3.39 41.29 1.27
CA ALA A 278 2.52 42.19 2.04
C ALA A 278 1.78 43.17 1.12
N LEU A 279 2.52 43.87 0.25
CA LEU A 279 1.96 44.72 -0.81
C LEU A 279 1.05 43.93 -1.75
N CYS A 280 1.39 42.67 -2.10
CA CYS A 280 0.53 41.82 -2.92
C CYS A 280 -0.85 41.56 -2.27
N LEU A 281 -0.93 41.48 -0.94
CA LEU A 281 -2.20 41.32 -0.22
C LEU A 281 -3.00 42.62 -0.21
N GLU A 282 -2.35 43.75 -0.01
CA GLU A 282 -3.01 45.07 -0.11
C GLU A 282 -3.57 45.29 -1.52
N LEU A 283 -2.78 45.00 -2.56
CA LEU A 283 -3.23 45.06 -3.97
C LEU A 283 -4.43 44.14 -4.24
N LEU A 284 -4.40 42.89 -3.75
CA LEU A 284 -5.52 41.96 -3.93
C LEU A 284 -6.79 42.45 -3.22
N VAL A 285 -6.69 42.86 -1.95
CA VAL A 285 -7.83 43.34 -1.15
C VAL A 285 -8.44 44.61 -1.77
N ASN A 286 -7.59 45.56 -2.19
CA ASN A 286 -8.03 46.79 -2.87
C ASN A 286 -8.72 46.52 -4.21
N ASN A 287 -8.42 45.39 -4.87
CA ASN A 287 -9.05 44.95 -6.12
C ASN A 287 -10.16 43.90 -5.91
N GLY A 288 -10.74 43.83 -4.71
CA GLY A 288 -11.94 43.02 -4.45
C GLY A 288 -11.68 41.53 -4.19
N ALA A 289 -10.50 41.16 -3.72
CA ALA A 289 -10.26 39.82 -3.19
C ALA A 289 -11.06 39.60 -1.89
N ASP A 290 -11.81 38.50 -1.81
CA ASP A 290 -12.60 38.14 -0.65
C ASP A 290 -11.70 37.54 0.45
N VAL A 291 -11.65 38.24 1.58
CA VAL A 291 -10.83 37.92 2.75
C VAL A 291 -11.31 36.70 3.54
N ASN A 292 -12.52 36.20 3.27
CA ASN A 292 -13.18 35.13 4.03
C ASN A 292 -13.29 33.80 3.27
N ILE A 293 -12.87 33.72 2.01
CA ILE A 293 -12.80 32.44 1.28
C ILE A 293 -11.96 31.45 2.10
N GLN A 294 -12.52 30.27 2.39
CA GLN A 294 -11.81 29.19 3.05
C GLN A 294 -11.27 28.19 2.02
N SER A 295 -10.07 27.67 2.28
CA SER A 295 -9.53 26.54 1.52
C SER A 295 -10.37 25.28 1.70
N LYS A 296 -10.06 24.21 0.95
CA LYS A 296 -10.71 22.90 1.13
C LYS A 296 -10.55 22.36 2.55
N ASP A 297 -9.60 22.85 3.36
CA ASP A 297 -9.39 22.49 4.76
C ASP A 297 -10.00 23.49 5.76
N GLY A 298 -10.88 24.40 5.31
CA GLY A 298 -11.49 25.44 6.15
C GLY A 298 -10.55 26.60 6.50
N LYS A 299 -9.29 26.57 6.04
CA LYS A 299 -8.30 27.60 6.38
C LYS A 299 -8.56 28.85 5.55
N SER A 300 -8.89 29.96 6.20
CA SER A 300 -8.98 31.30 5.60
C SER A 300 -7.58 31.95 5.44
N PRO A 301 -7.44 33.09 4.75
CA PRO A 301 -6.21 33.87 4.71
C PRO A 301 -5.69 34.25 6.11
N LEU A 302 -6.58 34.50 7.07
CA LEU A 302 -6.23 34.80 8.46
C LEU A 302 -5.61 33.59 9.20
N HIS A 303 -6.02 32.36 8.86
CA HIS A 303 -5.32 31.16 9.32
C HIS A 303 -3.89 31.08 8.74
N MET A 304 -3.70 31.47 7.47
CA MET A 304 -2.37 31.47 6.85
C MET A 304 -1.42 32.50 7.48
N THR A 305 -1.91 33.69 7.83
CA THR A 305 -1.11 34.65 8.61
C THR A 305 -0.80 34.13 10.01
N ALA A 306 -1.71 33.34 10.61
CA ALA A 306 -1.51 32.68 11.90
C ALA A 306 -0.52 31.51 11.89
N VAL A 307 -0.37 30.78 10.79
CA VAL A 307 0.73 29.80 10.64
C VAL A 307 2.09 30.51 10.62
N HIS A 308 2.19 31.63 9.90
CA HIS A 308 3.46 32.30 9.60
C HIS A 308 3.76 33.57 10.40
N GLY A 309 2.99 33.86 11.46
CA GLY A 309 3.24 34.99 12.38
C GLY A 309 3.09 36.38 11.77
N ARG A 310 2.29 36.53 10.71
CA ARG A 310 2.25 37.73 9.88
C ARG A 310 1.33 38.83 10.43
N PHE A 311 1.67 39.38 11.59
CA PHE A 311 0.79 40.28 12.35
C PHE A 311 0.24 41.49 11.57
N THR A 312 1.07 42.23 10.81
CA THR A 312 0.60 43.39 10.01
C THR A 312 -0.46 42.98 8.98
N ARG A 313 -0.27 41.81 8.38
CA ARG A 313 -1.14 41.26 7.35
C ARG A 313 -2.46 40.76 7.94
N SER A 314 -2.42 40.20 9.15
CA SER A 314 -3.62 39.91 9.93
C SER A 314 -4.41 41.19 10.22
N GLN A 315 -3.75 42.28 10.59
CA GLN A 315 -4.43 43.57 10.80
C GLN A 315 -5.11 44.06 9.53
N THR A 316 -4.44 44.03 8.37
CA THR A 316 -5.05 44.41 7.08
C THR A 316 -6.29 43.54 6.76
N LEU A 317 -6.21 42.22 6.97
CA LEU A 317 -7.35 41.32 6.74
C LEU A 317 -8.53 41.62 7.69
N ILE A 318 -8.27 41.80 8.99
CA ILE A 318 -9.30 42.11 9.99
C ILE A 318 -9.97 43.46 9.70
N GLN A 319 -9.18 44.48 9.35
CA GLN A 319 -9.69 45.82 8.98
C GLN A 319 -10.58 45.81 7.74
N ASN A 320 -10.39 44.84 6.83
CA ASN A 320 -11.19 44.67 5.62
C ASN A 320 -12.28 43.59 5.77
N GLY A 321 -12.74 43.30 7.00
CA GLY A 321 -13.88 42.41 7.26
C GLY A 321 -13.54 40.92 7.40
N GLY A 322 -12.28 40.59 7.66
CA GLY A 322 -11.85 39.21 7.94
C GLY A 322 -12.46 38.65 9.22
N GLU A 323 -13.14 37.51 9.12
CA GLU A 323 -13.77 36.82 10.24
C GLU A 323 -12.71 36.28 11.22
N ILE A 324 -12.62 36.90 12.41
CA ILE A 324 -11.60 36.59 13.42
C ILE A 324 -11.72 35.17 13.95
N ASP A 325 -12.95 34.73 14.24
CA ASP A 325 -13.25 33.41 14.81
C ASP A 325 -13.77 32.41 13.77
N CYS A 326 -13.43 32.59 12.48
CA CYS A 326 -13.63 31.54 11.49
C CYS A 326 -12.88 30.27 11.92
N VAL A 327 -13.38 29.09 11.54
CA VAL A 327 -12.80 27.79 11.94
C VAL A 327 -12.33 26.99 10.74
N ASP A 328 -11.21 26.29 10.91
CA ASP A 328 -10.74 25.25 9.99
C ASP A 328 -11.54 23.93 10.16
N LYS A 329 -11.25 22.93 9.31
CA LYS A 329 -11.86 21.58 9.40
C LYS A 329 -11.74 20.92 10.76
N ASP A 330 -10.66 21.20 11.48
CA ASP A 330 -10.37 20.63 12.79
C ASP A 330 -11.04 21.43 13.93
N GLY A 331 -11.78 22.50 13.59
CA GLY A 331 -12.43 23.42 14.51
C GLY A 331 -11.52 24.52 15.05
N ASN A 332 -10.24 24.57 14.67
CA ASN A 332 -9.30 25.57 15.17
C ASN A 332 -9.63 26.94 14.58
N THR A 333 -9.52 28.00 15.37
CA THR A 333 -9.53 29.39 14.89
C THR A 333 -8.11 29.89 14.58
N PRO A 334 -7.93 31.05 13.93
CA PRO A 334 -6.61 31.69 13.79
C PRO A 334 -5.90 31.89 15.14
N LEU A 335 -6.62 32.08 16.24
CA LEU A 335 -6.05 32.17 17.58
C LEU A 335 -5.45 30.84 18.06
N HIS A 336 -6.10 29.70 17.79
CA HIS A 336 -5.56 28.37 18.06
C HIS A 336 -4.29 28.10 17.25
N VAL A 337 -4.28 28.51 15.98
CA VAL A 337 -3.11 28.36 15.09
C VAL A 337 -1.96 29.24 15.57
N ALA A 338 -2.22 30.51 15.90
CA ALA A 338 -1.21 31.42 16.44
C ALA A 338 -0.63 30.92 17.78
N ALA A 339 -1.47 30.32 18.63
CA ALA A 339 -1.05 29.69 19.88
C ALA A 339 -0.21 28.42 19.67
N ARG A 340 -0.51 27.61 18.65
CA ARG A 340 0.26 26.41 18.28
C ARG A 340 1.67 26.73 17.76
N TYR A 341 1.83 27.86 17.07
CA TYR A 341 3.10 28.28 16.45
C TYR A 341 3.85 29.40 17.22
N GLY A 342 3.32 29.85 18.37
CA GLY A 342 4.03 30.73 19.30
C GLY A 342 4.03 32.22 18.95
N HIS A 343 3.07 32.69 18.14
CA HIS A 343 3.06 34.05 17.61
C HIS A 343 2.44 35.07 18.58
N GLU A 344 3.14 35.39 19.68
CA GLU A 344 2.66 36.26 20.77
C GLU A 344 2.05 37.59 20.29
N LEU A 345 2.73 38.32 19.40
CA LEU A 345 2.25 39.61 18.86
C LEU A 345 0.92 39.47 18.09
N LEU A 346 0.74 38.33 17.40
CA LEU A 346 -0.49 38.04 16.68
C LEU A 346 -1.60 37.60 17.63
N ILE A 347 -1.30 36.78 18.64
CA ILE A 347 -2.26 36.44 19.71
C ILE A 347 -2.79 37.71 20.37
N ASN A 348 -1.91 38.63 20.75
CA ASN A 348 -2.30 39.91 21.33
C ASN A 348 -3.19 40.72 20.36
N THR A 349 -2.84 40.76 19.07
CA THR A 349 -3.64 41.45 18.04
C THR A 349 -5.02 40.82 17.84
N LEU A 350 -5.13 39.49 17.86
CA LEU A 350 -6.40 38.78 17.73
C LEU A 350 -7.30 39.03 18.94
N ILE A 351 -6.74 38.92 20.16
CA ILE A 351 -7.47 39.20 21.41
C ILE A 351 -7.95 40.65 21.46
N THR A 352 -7.10 41.64 21.14
CA THR A 352 -7.53 43.05 21.12
C THR A 352 -8.51 43.38 20.01
N SER A 353 -8.58 42.56 18.95
CA SER A 353 -9.59 42.67 17.89
C SER A 353 -10.90 41.94 18.23
N GLY A 354 -10.98 41.23 19.36
CA GLY A 354 -12.20 40.57 19.84
C GLY A 354 -12.30 39.06 19.62
N ALA A 355 -11.18 38.35 19.39
CA ALA A 355 -11.17 36.89 19.26
C ALA A 355 -11.65 36.17 20.53
N ASP A 356 -12.48 35.14 20.38
CA ASP A 356 -12.97 34.32 21.49
C ASP A 356 -11.89 33.34 22.00
N THR A 357 -11.36 33.61 23.19
CA THR A 357 -10.37 32.76 23.87
C THR A 357 -10.95 31.49 24.48
N ALA A 358 -12.28 31.41 24.64
CA ALA A 358 -13.02 30.26 25.16
C ALA A 358 -13.59 29.36 24.04
N LYS A 359 -13.31 29.67 22.76
CA LYS A 359 -13.72 28.82 21.65
C LYS A 359 -12.95 27.50 21.65
N CYS A 360 -13.65 26.40 21.45
CA CYS A 360 -13.09 25.05 21.42
C CYS A 360 -12.59 24.66 20.01
N GLY A 361 -11.32 24.32 19.88
CA GLY A 361 -10.72 23.78 18.67
C GLY A 361 -10.67 22.25 18.63
N ILE A 362 -9.62 21.71 17.99
CA ILE A 362 -9.42 20.26 17.85
C ILE A 362 -9.46 19.56 19.21
N HIS A 363 -10.19 18.44 19.31
CA HIS A 363 -10.42 17.72 20.57
C HIS A 363 -10.99 18.57 21.72
N SER A 364 -11.68 19.67 21.43
CA SER A 364 -12.11 20.67 22.42
C SER A 364 -10.93 21.23 23.24
N MET A 365 -9.74 21.30 22.63
CA MET A 365 -8.60 22.01 23.18
C MET A 365 -8.80 23.50 22.92
N PHE A 366 -8.51 24.32 23.94
CA PHE A 366 -8.51 25.77 23.84
C PHE A 366 -7.14 26.25 23.30
N PRO A 367 -6.98 27.52 22.88
CA PRO A 367 -5.69 28.04 22.43
C PRO A 367 -4.59 27.88 23.50
N LEU A 368 -4.94 28.00 24.80
CA LEU A 368 -3.99 27.82 25.90
C LEU A 368 -3.42 26.40 25.98
N HIS A 369 -4.23 25.35 25.75
CA HIS A 369 -3.74 23.97 25.69
C HIS A 369 -2.73 23.78 24.55
N LEU A 370 -2.93 24.44 23.40
CA LEU A 370 -2.01 24.36 22.26
C LEU A 370 -0.70 25.12 22.53
N ALA A 371 -0.76 26.31 23.14
CA ALA A 371 0.44 27.04 23.54
C ALA A 371 1.26 26.26 24.59
N ALA A 372 0.57 25.68 25.58
CA ALA A 372 1.19 24.87 26.63
C ALA A 372 1.83 23.58 26.10
N LEU A 373 1.23 22.95 25.08
CA LEU A 373 1.78 21.76 24.41
C LEU A 373 3.05 22.07 23.58
N ASN A 374 3.15 23.27 22.99
CA ASN A 374 4.21 23.64 22.05
C ASN A 374 5.27 24.60 22.66
N ALA A 375 5.48 24.56 23.98
CA ALA A 375 6.52 25.33 24.70
C ALA A 375 6.36 26.86 24.74
N HIS A 376 5.21 27.41 24.34
CA HIS A 376 5.05 28.85 24.16
C HIS A 376 4.58 29.56 25.45
N SER A 377 5.44 29.62 26.46
CA SER A 377 5.16 30.19 27.79
C SER A 377 4.67 31.64 27.76
N ASP A 378 5.20 32.49 26.88
CA ASP A 378 4.74 33.88 26.74
C ASP A 378 3.35 33.96 26.10
N CYS A 379 3.04 33.07 25.16
CA CYS A 379 1.69 32.92 24.62
C CYS A 379 0.71 32.43 25.70
N CYS A 380 1.12 31.47 26.54
CA CYS A 380 0.35 31.04 27.71
C CYS A 380 0.09 32.22 28.65
N ARG A 381 1.09 33.07 28.93
CA ARG A 381 0.95 34.26 29.79
C ARG A 381 -0.09 35.24 29.25
N LYS A 382 -0.09 35.52 27.94
CA LYS A 382 -1.11 36.37 27.30
C LYS A 382 -2.50 35.77 27.37
N LEU A 383 -2.64 34.48 27.06
CA LEU A 383 -3.92 33.78 27.09
C LEU A 383 -4.49 33.65 28.51
N LEU A 384 -3.65 33.45 29.54
CA LEU A 384 -4.09 33.49 30.95
C LEU A 384 -4.60 34.88 31.35
N SER A 385 -3.97 35.95 30.85
CA SER A 385 -4.39 37.33 31.15
C SER A 385 -5.75 37.73 30.56
N SER A 386 -6.37 36.92 29.69
CA SER A 386 -7.71 37.16 29.16
C SER A 386 -8.86 36.63 30.05
N GLY A 387 -8.56 36.03 31.21
CA GLY A 387 -9.56 35.56 32.17
C GLY A 387 -10.02 34.11 31.99
N PHE A 388 -9.19 33.27 31.37
CA PHE A 388 -9.45 31.85 31.19
C PHE A 388 -9.40 31.05 32.51
N GLU A 389 -10.33 30.12 32.73
CA GLU A 389 -10.31 29.21 33.88
C GLU A 389 -9.26 28.09 33.66
N ILE A 390 -8.17 28.14 34.42
CA ILE A 390 -6.94 27.40 34.12
C ILE A 390 -7.10 25.85 34.05
N ASP A 391 -8.03 25.32 34.84
CA ASP A 391 -8.30 23.88 34.96
C ASP A 391 -9.42 23.39 34.04
N THR A 392 -9.96 24.22 33.13
CA THR A 392 -10.99 23.77 32.18
C THR A 392 -10.44 22.61 31.32
N PRO A 393 -11.08 21.42 31.33
CA PRO A 393 -10.57 20.25 30.63
C PRO A 393 -10.98 20.21 29.15
N ASP A 394 -10.16 19.52 28.34
CA ASP A 394 -10.50 19.19 26.96
C ASP A 394 -11.48 17.98 26.84
N LYS A 395 -11.76 17.52 25.62
CA LYS A 395 -12.64 16.37 25.36
C LYS A 395 -12.23 15.09 26.10
N PHE A 396 -10.96 14.93 26.46
CA PHE A 396 -10.42 13.77 27.17
C PHE A 396 -10.27 13.99 28.68
N GLY A 397 -10.67 15.14 29.22
CA GLY A 397 -10.49 15.47 30.64
C GLY A 397 -9.14 16.13 30.95
N ARG A 398 -8.33 16.46 29.95
CA ARG A 398 -6.96 16.95 30.13
C ARG A 398 -6.95 18.47 30.32
N THR A 399 -6.30 18.95 31.36
CA THR A 399 -6.09 20.39 31.63
C THR A 399 -4.90 20.93 30.84
N CYS A 400 -4.69 22.26 30.83
CA CYS A 400 -3.51 22.88 30.23
C CYS A 400 -2.19 22.35 30.83
N LEU A 401 -2.21 21.92 32.10
CA LEU A 401 -1.05 21.34 32.77
C LEU A 401 -0.70 19.93 32.24
N HIS A 402 -1.69 19.13 31.86
CA HIS A 402 -1.46 17.86 31.15
C HIS A 402 -0.82 18.11 29.79
N ALA A 403 -1.24 19.15 29.08
CA ALA A 403 -0.65 19.55 27.80
C ALA A 403 0.82 20.01 27.96
N ALA A 404 1.11 20.83 28.98
CA ALA A 404 2.48 21.24 29.31
C ALA A 404 3.39 20.05 29.69
N ALA A 405 2.88 19.12 30.50
CA ALA A 405 3.60 17.91 30.89
C ALA A 405 3.84 16.95 29.71
N ALA A 406 2.86 16.78 28.82
CA ALA A 406 3.03 16.00 27.60
C ALA A 406 4.02 16.63 26.61
N GLY A 407 4.08 17.97 26.56
CA GLY A 407 4.98 18.71 25.67
C GLY A 407 6.42 18.89 26.19
N GLY A 408 6.72 18.53 27.43
CA GLY A 408 8.05 18.70 28.04
C GLY A 408 8.33 20.11 28.56
N ASN A 409 7.30 20.91 28.77
CA ASN A 409 7.41 22.36 28.86
C ASN A 409 7.47 22.85 30.31
N VAL A 410 8.63 22.67 30.95
CA VAL A 410 8.92 23.05 32.35
C VAL A 410 8.49 24.48 32.69
N GLU A 411 8.80 25.46 31.84
CA GLU A 411 8.43 26.85 32.09
C GLU A 411 6.92 27.10 31.95
N CYS A 412 6.22 26.30 31.12
CA CYS A 412 4.76 26.32 31.08
C CYS A 412 4.17 25.66 32.34
N ILE A 413 4.74 24.55 32.84
CA ILE A 413 4.34 23.92 34.11
C ILE A 413 4.47 24.92 35.26
N LYS A 414 5.65 25.53 35.43
CA LYS A 414 5.90 26.54 36.47
C LYS A 414 4.94 27.72 36.36
N LEU A 415 4.72 28.24 35.15
CA LEU A 415 3.79 29.35 34.91
C LEU A 415 2.35 28.97 35.29
N LEU A 416 1.86 27.82 34.84
CA LEU A 416 0.51 27.33 35.13
C LEU A 416 0.32 27.05 36.63
N GLN A 417 1.27 26.39 37.29
CA GLN A 417 1.25 26.18 38.74
C GLN A 417 1.27 27.50 39.52
N SER A 418 2.12 28.46 39.14
CA SER A 418 2.14 29.80 39.77
C SER A 418 0.86 30.61 39.54
N SER A 419 0.07 30.23 38.53
CA SER A 419 -1.24 30.81 38.21
C SER A 419 -2.41 30.02 38.83
N GLY A 420 -2.14 28.97 39.62
CA GLY A 420 -3.13 28.21 40.38
C GLY A 420 -3.63 26.91 39.75
N ALA A 421 -2.95 26.34 38.74
CA ALA A 421 -3.35 25.06 38.14
C ALA A 421 -3.22 23.87 39.10
N ASP A 422 -4.24 23.02 39.15
CA ASP A 422 -4.26 21.81 40.00
C ASP A 422 -3.59 20.61 39.29
N PHE A 423 -2.51 20.10 39.90
CA PHE A 423 -1.74 18.97 39.39
C PHE A 423 -2.27 17.60 39.85
N HIS A 424 -3.28 17.55 40.72
CA HIS A 424 -4.01 16.33 41.09
C HIS A 424 -5.21 16.05 40.17
N LYS A 425 -5.55 16.96 39.24
CA LYS A 425 -6.59 16.71 38.23
C LYS A 425 -6.24 15.45 37.43
N LYS A 426 -7.25 14.60 37.24
CA LYS A 426 -7.18 13.39 36.42
C LYS A 426 -7.95 13.58 35.13
N ASP A 427 -7.42 13.02 34.05
CA ASP A 427 -8.14 12.86 32.79
C ASP A 427 -9.21 11.75 32.88
N LYS A 428 -9.94 11.51 31.79
CA LYS A 428 -10.99 10.46 31.71
C LYS A 428 -10.48 9.01 31.77
N CYS A 429 -9.17 8.81 31.91
CA CYS A 429 -8.52 7.51 32.12
C CYS A 429 -7.85 7.45 33.51
N GLY A 430 -8.10 8.40 34.40
CA GLY A 430 -7.50 8.46 35.74
C GLY A 430 -6.05 8.98 35.77
N ARG A 431 -5.50 9.44 34.63
CA ARG A 431 -4.09 9.87 34.54
C ARG A 431 -3.91 11.30 34.99
N THR A 432 -2.87 11.55 35.77
CA THR A 432 -2.41 12.90 36.18
C THR A 432 -1.37 13.46 35.19
N PRO A 433 -0.99 14.74 35.26
CA PRO A 433 0.09 15.31 34.43
C PRO A 433 1.42 14.54 34.55
N LEU A 434 1.72 13.95 35.71
CA LEU A 434 2.93 13.16 35.94
C LEU A 434 3.01 11.92 35.02
N HIS A 435 1.86 11.27 34.74
CA HIS A 435 1.79 10.15 33.81
C HIS A 435 2.17 10.56 32.38
N TYR A 436 1.77 11.77 31.96
CA TYR A 436 2.10 12.30 30.64
C TYR A 436 3.57 12.72 30.53
N ALA A 437 4.15 13.29 31.58
CA ALA A 437 5.58 13.59 31.62
C ALA A 437 6.43 12.30 31.59
N ALA A 438 6.00 11.26 32.32
CA ALA A 438 6.66 9.96 32.34
C ALA A 438 6.56 9.21 31.00
N ALA A 439 5.38 9.21 30.35
CA ALA A 439 5.17 8.53 29.07
C ALA A 439 6.05 9.08 27.93
N ASN A 440 6.46 10.35 28.01
CA ASN A 440 7.29 11.02 27.01
C ASN A 440 8.73 11.28 27.51
N CYS A 441 9.15 10.71 28.65
CA CYS A 441 10.47 10.86 29.26
C CYS A 441 10.96 12.30 29.51
N HIS A 442 10.03 13.20 29.87
CA HIS A 442 10.37 14.59 30.16
C HIS A 442 10.90 14.75 31.57
N PHE A 443 12.16 14.37 31.81
CA PHE A 443 12.84 14.36 33.11
C PHE A 443 12.57 15.61 33.95
N HIS A 444 12.85 16.81 33.44
CA HIS A 444 12.65 18.05 34.21
C HIS A 444 11.18 18.37 34.51
N CYS A 445 10.23 17.84 33.73
CA CYS A 445 8.81 17.94 34.04
C CYS A 445 8.41 16.99 35.17
N ILE A 446 8.95 15.76 35.18
CA ILE A 446 8.80 14.81 36.28
C ILE A 446 9.39 15.41 37.56
N GLU A 447 10.64 15.87 37.50
CA GLU A 447 11.36 16.56 38.58
C GLU A 447 10.52 17.71 39.17
N THR A 448 10.01 18.60 38.31
CA THR A 448 9.18 19.73 38.74
C THR A 448 7.88 19.26 39.42
N LEU A 449 7.14 18.33 38.79
CA LEU A 449 5.85 17.85 39.29
C LEU A 449 5.99 17.11 40.64
N VAL A 450 6.97 16.21 40.75
CA VAL A 450 7.27 15.46 41.99
C VAL A 450 7.73 16.43 43.10
N THR A 451 8.62 17.39 42.79
CA THR A 451 9.04 18.42 43.75
C THR A 451 7.86 19.27 44.26
N THR A 452 6.84 19.51 43.42
CA THR A 452 5.60 20.19 43.85
C THR A 452 4.61 19.32 44.62
N GLY A 453 4.90 18.03 44.83
CA GLY A 453 4.09 17.12 45.65
C GLY A 453 3.20 16.15 44.86
N ALA A 454 3.46 15.92 43.56
CA ALA A 454 2.74 14.91 42.80
C ALA A 454 3.06 13.49 43.31
N ASN A 455 2.03 12.67 43.52
CA ASN A 455 2.19 11.29 44.01
C ASN A 455 2.71 10.36 42.89
N VAL A 456 3.93 9.85 43.06
CA VAL A 456 4.59 8.95 42.07
C VAL A 456 3.91 7.59 41.92
N ASN A 457 3.21 7.13 42.97
CA ASN A 457 2.52 5.84 43.02
C ASN A 457 1.02 5.98 42.73
N GLU A 458 0.57 7.16 42.32
CA GLU A 458 -0.80 7.36 41.87
C GLU A 458 -1.06 6.54 40.61
N THR A 459 -2.17 5.79 40.60
CA THR A 459 -2.56 4.93 39.48
C THR A 459 -3.61 5.57 38.59
N ASP A 460 -3.55 5.21 37.31
CA ASP A 460 -4.61 5.41 36.34
C ASP A 460 -5.75 4.37 36.50
N ASP A 461 -6.81 4.49 35.72
CA ASP A 461 -7.97 3.58 35.78
C ASP A 461 -7.63 2.12 35.41
N TRP A 462 -6.44 1.85 34.87
CA TRP A 462 -5.93 0.50 34.58
C TRP A 462 -4.99 -0.05 35.66
N GLY A 463 -4.66 0.74 36.69
CA GLY A 463 -3.71 0.37 37.74
C GLY A 463 -2.25 0.72 37.42
N ARG A 464 -1.98 1.43 36.32
CA ARG A 464 -0.62 1.81 35.92
C ARG A 464 -0.21 3.10 36.62
N THR A 465 1.03 3.14 37.11
CA THR A 465 1.65 4.33 37.71
C THR A 465 2.53 5.06 36.69
N ALA A 466 3.02 6.25 37.04
CA ALA A 466 4.04 6.97 36.26
C ALA A 466 5.27 6.10 35.93
N LEU A 467 5.69 5.21 36.84
CA LEU A 467 6.81 4.28 36.63
C LEU A 467 6.53 3.26 35.50
N HIS A 468 5.28 2.82 35.33
CA HIS A 468 4.89 1.95 34.20
C HIS A 468 5.03 2.71 32.87
N TYR A 469 4.60 3.98 32.83
CA TYR A 469 4.71 4.81 31.64
C TYR A 469 6.16 5.16 31.28
N ALA A 470 7.02 5.41 32.27
CA ALA A 470 8.45 5.59 32.07
C ALA A 470 9.13 4.31 31.53
N ALA A 471 8.77 3.14 32.06
CA ALA A 471 9.24 1.84 31.58
C ALA A 471 8.67 1.42 30.21
N ALA A 472 7.64 2.12 29.71
CA ALA A 472 6.94 1.83 28.46
C ALA A 472 7.17 2.91 27.38
N SER A 473 8.21 3.72 27.54
CA SER A 473 8.38 5.00 26.85
C SER A 473 8.86 4.84 25.41
N ASP A 474 7.91 4.53 24.52
CA ASP A 474 8.16 4.50 23.07
C ASP A 474 8.25 5.92 22.48
N MET A 475 9.48 6.45 22.46
CA MET A 475 9.80 7.77 21.90
C MET A 475 9.90 7.79 20.36
N ASP A 476 9.55 6.72 19.63
CA ASP A 476 9.63 6.71 18.15
C ASP A 476 8.40 7.32 17.45
N ARG A 477 7.37 7.73 18.20
CA ARG A 477 6.20 8.50 17.69
C ARG A 477 6.54 9.77 16.91
N ASN A 478 7.72 10.35 17.09
CA ASN A 478 8.14 11.55 16.35
C ASN A 478 8.67 11.27 14.93
N LYS A 479 9.02 10.02 14.57
CA LYS A 479 9.46 9.67 13.21
C LYS A 479 8.34 9.78 12.16
N THR A 480 7.08 9.58 12.54
CA THR A 480 5.94 9.59 11.61
C THR A 480 5.51 10.99 11.15
N ILE A 481 6.17 12.07 11.59
CA ILE A 481 5.83 13.46 11.20
C ILE A 481 6.92 14.10 10.30
N LEU A 482 8.15 13.57 10.29
CA LEU A 482 9.24 14.05 9.44
C LEU A 482 9.81 12.92 8.58
N GLY A 483 9.16 12.66 7.45
CA GLY A 483 9.63 11.72 6.44
C GLY A 483 10.88 12.23 5.72
N ASN A 484 12.06 11.95 6.27
CA ASN A 484 13.34 12.02 5.56
C ASN A 484 14.01 10.63 5.59
N ALA A 485 14.16 10.02 4.42
CA ALA A 485 14.97 8.82 4.25
C ALA A 485 16.46 9.19 4.18
N HIS A 486 17.32 8.27 4.62
CA HIS A 486 18.79 8.41 4.78
C HIS A 486 19.26 9.19 6.02
N GLU A 487 18.87 8.74 7.21
CA GLU A 487 19.72 8.87 8.40
C GLU A 487 20.76 7.73 8.41
N ASN A 488 22.00 8.00 8.86
CA ASN A 488 23.02 6.95 8.97
C ASN A 488 22.69 6.01 10.14
N SER A 489 23.00 4.71 9.98
CA SER A 489 22.76 3.71 11.04
C SER A 489 23.43 4.07 12.37
N GLU A 490 24.62 4.71 12.33
CA GLU A 490 25.33 5.17 13.54
C GLU A 490 24.64 6.35 14.25
N GLU A 491 24.01 7.26 13.50
CA GLU A 491 23.31 8.42 14.06
C GLU A 491 22.00 7.97 14.71
N LEU A 492 21.31 7.02 14.08
CA LEU A 492 20.12 6.37 14.63
C LEU A 492 20.41 5.64 15.94
N GLU A 493 21.55 4.93 16.02
CA GLU A 493 21.93 4.18 17.21
C GLU A 493 22.35 5.10 18.36
N ARG A 494 23.15 6.15 18.09
CA ARG A 494 23.45 7.18 19.10
C ARG A 494 22.20 7.89 19.61
N ALA A 495 21.21 8.13 18.74
CA ALA A 495 19.94 8.71 19.13
C ALA A 495 19.10 7.76 20.02
N ARG A 496 19.15 6.44 19.79
CA ARG A 496 18.55 5.44 20.67
C ARG A 496 19.23 5.41 22.04
N GLU A 497 20.57 5.34 22.08
CA GLU A 497 21.31 5.35 23.34
C GLU A 497 21.03 6.61 24.18
N LEU A 498 20.94 7.79 23.55
CA LEU A 498 20.62 9.04 24.24
C LEU A 498 19.20 9.01 24.85
N LYS A 499 18.21 8.53 24.09
CA LYS A 499 16.83 8.36 24.58
C LYS A 499 16.72 7.32 25.70
N GLU A 500 17.45 6.21 25.59
CA GLU A 500 17.44 5.17 26.62
C GLU A 500 18.07 5.69 27.92
N LYS A 501 19.12 6.52 27.84
CA LYS A 501 19.67 7.26 28.98
C LYS A 501 18.66 8.22 29.60
N GLU A 502 17.89 8.97 28.79
CA GLU A 502 16.82 9.85 29.30
C GLU A 502 15.69 9.08 29.99
N ALA A 503 15.23 7.96 29.42
CA ALA A 503 14.25 7.07 30.04
C ALA A 503 14.78 6.46 31.36
N THR A 504 16.03 6.03 31.36
CA THR A 504 16.75 5.52 32.54
C THR A 504 16.84 6.57 33.64
N LEU A 505 17.19 7.83 33.32
CA LEU A 505 17.23 8.93 34.29
C LEU A 505 15.84 9.26 34.87
N CYS A 506 14.78 9.23 34.04
CA CYS A 506 13.41 9.41 34.50
C CYS A 506 12.99 8.31 35.47
N LEU A 507 13.30 7.06 35.13
CA LEU A 507 12.98 5.88 35.91
C LEU A 507 13.77 5.83 37.22
N GLU A 508 15.07 6.14 37.18
CA GLU A 508 15.92 6.24 38.37
C GLU A 508 15.40 7.31 39.33
N PHE A 509 15.07 8.51 38.83
CA PHE A 509 14.54 9.59 39.67
C PHE A 509 13.20 9.21 40.32
N LEU A 510 12.29 8.55 39.60
CA LEU A 510 11.05 8.03 40.19
C LEU A 510 11.36 7.00 41.30
N LEU A 511 12.28 6.06 41.06
CA LEU A 511 12.72 5.06 42.05
C LEU A 511 13.49 5.64 43.24
N GLN A 512 14.13 6.80 43.08
CA GLN A 512 14.76 7.55 44.19
C GLN A 512 13.71 8.31 45.03
N ASN A 513 12.52 8.58 44.49
CA ASN A 513 11.41 9.28 45.15
C ASN A 513 10.26 8.30 45.53
N ASP A 514 10.60 7.11 46.05
CA ASP A 514 9.68 6.10 46.57
C ASP A 514 8.68 5.48 45.55
N ALA A 515 8.95 5.52 44.24
CA ALA A 515 8.13 4.79 43.27
C ALA A 515 8.28 3.26 43.43
N ASN A 516 7.15 2.54 43.48
CA ASN A 516 7.11 1.10 43.73
C ASN A 516 7.04 0.29 42.42
N PRO A 517 8.09 -0.46 42.05
CA PRO A 517 8.13 -1.26 40.82
C PRO A 517 7.23 -2.51 40.86
N SER A 518 6.77 -2.92 42.05
CA SER A 518 5.95 -4.12 42.27
C SER A 518 4.45 -3.88 42.15
N ILE A 519 4.01 -2.62 41.94
CA ILE A 519 2.61 -2.34 41.59
C ILE A 519 2.29 -3.03 40.25
N ARG A 520 1.12 -3.68 40.18
CA ARG A 520 0.63 -4.39 39.00
C ARG A 520 -0.62 -3.68 38.45
N ASP A 521 -0.74 -3.66 37.14
CA ASP A 521 -1.95 -3.25 36.44
C ASP A 521 -3.03 -4.36 36.43
N LYS A 522 -4.17 -4.09 35.77
CA LYS A 522 -5.30 -5.04 35.67
C LYS A 522 -5.00 -6.33 34.91
N GLU A 523 -3.92 -6.42 34.14
CA GLU A 523 -3.46 -7.64 33.46
C GLU A 523 -2.36 -8.37 34.25
N GLY A 524 -2.05 -7.89 35.47
CA GLY A 524 -1.03 -8.43 36.35
C GLY A 524 0.39 -7.94 36.02
N TYR A 525 0.55 -7.07 35.03
CA TYR A 525 1.85 -6.58 34.58
C TYR A 525 2.38 -5.47 35.47
N ASN A 526 3.66 -5.54 35.81
CA ASN A 526 4.39 -4.51 36.54
C ASN A 526 5.38 -3.78 35.61
N SER A 527 6.12 -2.79 36.12
CA SER A 527 7.11 -2.01 35.35
C SER A 527 8.14 -2.86 34.56
N ILE A 528 8.57 -4.02 35.08
CA ILE A 528 9.50 -4.95 34.41
C ILE A 528 8.88 -5.54 33.13
N HIS A 529 7.58 -5.86 33.14
CA HIS A 529 6.88 -6.38 31.96
C HIS A 529 6.83 -5.33 30.86
N TYR A 530 6.61 -4.05 31.21
CA TYR A 530 6.64 -2.94 30.26
C TYR A 530 8.06 -2.70 29.72
N ALA A 531 9.09 -2.64 30.57
CA ALA A 531 10.48 -2.48 30.12
C ALA A 531 10.91 -3.59 29.14
N ALA A 532 10.55 -4.84 29.44
CA ALA A 532 10.80 -5.98 28.56
C ALA A 532 9.98 -5.93 27.25
N ALA A 533 8.74 -5.45 27.30
CA ALA A 533 7.88 -5.32 26.12
C ALA A 533 8.35 -4.24 25.14
N TYR A 534 9.02 -3.18 25.60
CA TYR A 534 9.54 -2.10 24.75
C TYR A 534 11.07 -2.15 24.53
N GLY A 535 11.76 -3.07 25.20
CA GLY A 535 13.18 -3.37 24.96
C GLY A 535 14.18 -2.45 25.64
N HIS A 536 13.78 -1.72 26.69
CA HIS A 536 14.65 -0.81 27.42
C HIS A 536 15.59 -1.57 28.36
N ARG A 537 16.78 -1.93 27.86
CA ARG A 537 17.79 -2.72 28.57
C ARG A 537 18.23 -2.05 29.88
N GLN A 538 18.62 -0.78 29.86
CA GLN A 538 19.12 -0.09 31.07
C GLN A 538 18.02 0.14 32.11
N CYS A 539 16.79 0.45 31.68
CA CYS A 539 15.64 0.52 32.58
C CYS A 539 15.36 -0.84 33.23
N LEU A 540 15.50 -1.94 32.49
CA LEU A 540 15.33 -3.30 32.99
C LEU A 540 16.42 -3.67 34.01
N GLU A 541 17.68 -3.36 33.72
CA GLU A 541 18.82 -3.53 34.65
C GLU A 541 18.54 -2.83 36.00
N LEU A 542 18.19 -1.54 35.97
CA LEU A 542 17.85 -0.77 37.18
C LEU A 542 16.64 -1.33 37.95
N LEU A 543 15.59 -1.79 37.25
CA LEU A 543 14.42 -2.36 37.90
C LEU A 543 14.77 -3.66 38.62
N LEU A 544 15.54 -4.55 37.97
CA LEU A 544 15.95 -5.83 38.55
C LEU A 544 16.84 -5.62 39.79
N GLU A 545 17.85 -4.74 39.71
CA GLU A 545 18.70 -4.37 40.85
C GLU A 545 17.89 -3.90 42.06
N ARG A 546 16.84 -3.10 41.84
CA ARG A 546 16.01 -2.55 42.94
C ARG A 546 15.00 -3.54 43.48
N THR A 547 14.51 -4.49 42.69
CA THR A 547 13.53 -5.49 43.18
C THR A 547 14.15 -6.54 44.10
N ASN A 548 15.44 -6.88 43.94
CA ASN A 548 16.25 -7.67 44.87
C ASN A 548 15.70 -9.06 45.28
N SER A 549 14.64 -9.53 44.61
CA SER A 549 14.08 -10.86 44.73
C SER A 549 14.46 -11.68 43.49
N GLY A 550 14.99 -12.88 43.69
CA GLY A 550 14.97 -13.89 42.63
C GLY A 550 13.54 -14.07 42.15
N PHE A 551 13.37 -14.32 40.85
CA PHE A 551 12.07 -14.46 40.21
C PHE A 551 11.19 -15.51 40.93
N GLU A 552 10.19 -15.07 41.69
CA GLU A 552 9.11 -15.97 42.16
C GLU A 552 8.15 -16.25 40.98
N GLU A 553 8.65 -17.08 40.06
CA GLU A 553 8.07 -17.45 38.74
C GLU A 553 6.67 -18.11 38.78
N SER A 554 6.04 -18.22 39.96
CA SER A 554 4.73 -18.86 40.15
C SER A 554 3.61 -17.92 40.64
N ASP A 555 3.85 -16.60 40.69
CA ASP A 555 2.87 -15.65 41.22
C ASP A 555 1.69 -15.37 40.25
N SER A 556 0.49 -15.73 40.72
CA SER A 556 -0.69 -16.15 39.94
C SER A 556 -1.50 -15.06 39.21
N GLY A 557 -0.89 -13.93 38.85
CA GLY A 557 -1.60 -12.74 38.34
C GLY A 557 -1.42 -12.39 36.86
N ALA A 558 -0.28 -12.71 36.23
CA ALA A 558 0.08 -12.19 34.90
C ALA A 558 -0.08 -13.23 33.78
N THR A 559 -0.67 -12.83 32.64
CA THR A 559 -0.95 -13.76 31.51
C THR A 559 0.30 -14.18 30.71
N LYS A 560 1.40 -13.43 30.85
CA LYS A 560 2.69 -13.64 30.17
C LYS A 560 3.83 -13.13 31.07
N SER A 561 4.96 -13.83 31.08
CA SER A 561 6.18 -13.33 31.74
C SER A 561 6.90 -12.26 30.92
N PRO A 562 7.81 -11.46 31.51
CA PRO A 562 8.62 -10.48 30.76
C PRO A 562 9.42 -11.11 29.61
N LEU A 563 9.89 -12.35 29.77
CA LEU A 563 10.64 -13.08 28.74
C LEU A 563 9.79 -13.32 27.47
N HIS A 564 8.51 -13.65 27.64
CA HIS A 564 7.57 -13.79 26.51
C HIS A 564 7.37 -12.48 25.75
N LEU A 565 7.36 -11.35 26.46
CA LEU A 565 7.14 -10.02 25.87
C LEU A 565 8.38 -9.56 25.07
N ALA A 566 9.57 -9.69 25.66
CA ALA A 566 10.83 -9.38 24.98
C ALA A 566 11.05 -10.28 23.75
N ALA A 567 10.79 -11.59 23.88
CA ALA A 567 10.92 -12.55 22.80
C ALA A 567 9.91 -12.34 21.66
N TYR A 568 8.66 -11.94 21.97
CA TYR A 568 7.64 -11.68 20.95
C TYR A 568 7.88 -10.37 20.17
N ASN A 569 8.43 -9.34 20.82
CA ASN A 569 8.72 -8.05 20.19
C ASN A 569 10.13 -7.97 19.57
N GLY A 570 11.02 -8.92 19.87
CA GLY A 570 12.34 -9.03 19.23
C GLY A 570 13.44 -8.25 19.93
N HIS A 571 13.27 -7.95 21.22
CA HIS A 571 14.22 -7.15 21.99
C HIS A 571 15.34 -8.02 22.58
N HIS A 572 16.24 -8.50 21.71
CA HIS A 572 17.35 -9.38 22.06
C HIS A 572 18.18 -8.87 23.26
N GLN A 573 18.61 -7.62 23.25
CA GLN A 573 19.40 -7.03 24.37
C GLN A 573 18.66 -7.02 25.71
N ALA A 574 17.35 -6.74 25.73
CA ALA A 574 16.56 -6.80 26.96
C ALA A 574 16.29 -8.25 27.40
N LEU A 575 16.15 -9.15 26.43
CA LEU A 575 16.02 -10.59 26.67
C LEU A 575 17.31 -11.17 27.27
N GLU A 576 18.51 -10.75 26.85
CA GLU A 576 19.77 -11.18 27.49
C GLU A 576 19.85 -10.81 28.98
N VAL A 577 19.40 -9.60 29.36
CA VAL A 577 19.34 -9.16 30.76
C VAL A 577 18.35 -10.01 31.58
N LEU A 578 17.20 -10.37 31.00
CA LEU A 578 16.28 -11.31 31.63
C LEU A 578 16.92 -12.69 31.81
N LEU A 579 17.61 -13.21 30.78
CA LEU A 579 18.25 -14.53 30.81
C LEU A 579 19.34 -14.66 31.89
N GLN A 580 20.02 -13.57 32.26
CA GLN A 580 20.98 -13.56 33.37
C GLN A 580 20.32 -13.70 34.76
N SER A 581 19.01 -13.45 34.86
CA SER A 581 18.28 -13.34 36.13
C SER A 581 17.19 -14.42 36.34
N LEU A 582 16.88 -15.20 35.30
CA LEU A 582 15.82 -16.22 35.29
C LEU A 582 16.34 -17.61 35.64
N VAL A 583 15.46 -18.47 36.16
CA VAL A 583 15.81 -19.85 36.55
C VAL A 583 15.17 -20.88 35.62
N ASP A 584 13.98 -20.61 35.08
CA ASP A 584 13.32 -21.43 34.05
C ASP A 584 13.18 -20.65 32.71
N LEU A 585 13.58 -21.28 31.61
CA LEU A 585 13.49 -20.74 30.25
C LEU A 585 12.24 -21.24 29.50
N ASP A 586 11.66 -22.36 29.93
CA ASP A 586 10.55 -23.06 29.29
C ASP A 586 9.19 -22.71 29.95
N ILE A 587 9.15 -21.60 30.71
CA ILE A 587 7.93 -20.98 31.24
C ILE A 587 6.93 -20.82 30.09
N ARG A 588 5.65 -21.09 30.38
CA ARG A 588 4.58 -21.11 29.38
C ARG A 588 3.54 -20.02 29.61
N ASP A 589 3.10 -19.39 28.53
CA ASP A 589 1.92 -18.51 28.55
C ASP A 589 0.61 -19.30 28.73
N GLU A 590 -0.53 -18.58 28.82
CA GLU A 590 -1.88 -19.19 28.90
C GLU A 590 -2.18 -20.24 27.81
N LYS A 591 -1.52 -20.13 26.64
CA LYS A 591 -1.68 -21.05 25.50
C LYS A 591 -0.64 -22.16 25.50
N GLY A 592 0.23 -22.24 26.51
CA GLY A 592 1.27 -23.25 26.63
C GLY A 592 2.55 -22.96 25.83
N ARG A 593 2.69 -21.76 25.25
CA ARG A 593 3.82 -21.38 24.39
C ARG A 593 4.96 -20.83 25.23
N THR A 594 6.21 -21.09 24.82
CA THR A 594 7.42 -20.55 25.45
C THR A 594 7.88 -19.26 24.78
N ALA A 595 8.84 -18.56 25.39
CA ALA A 595 9.52 -17.44 24.74
C ALA A 595 10.16 -17.84 23.39
N LEU A 596 10.73 -19.04 23.29
CA LEU A 596 11.34 -19.56 22.06
C LEU A 596 10.31 -19.78 20.94
N ASP A 597 9.12 -20.28 21.28
CA ASP A 597 8.01 -20.41 20.31
C ASP A 597 7.57 -19.04 19.77
N LEU A 598 7.49 -18.02 20.63
CA LEU A 598 7.10 -16.66 20.24
C LEU A 598 8.17 -15.97 19.37
N ALA A 599 9.45 -16.10 19.71
CA ALA A 599 10.56 -15.55 18.92
C ALA A 599 10.65 -16.24 17.54
N ALA A 600 10.54 -17.57 17.51
CA ALA A 600 10.53 -18.34 16.27
C ALA A 600 9.32 -18.00 15.39
N PHE A 601 8.11 -17.86 15.97
CA PHE A 601 6.91 -17.43 15.25
C PHE A 601 7.05 -16.04 14.60
N LYS A 602 7.91 -15.18 15.16
CA LYS A 602 8.09 -13.79 14.71
C LYS A 602 9.34 -13.55 13.86
N GLY A 603 10.23 -14.53 13.78
CA GLY A 603 11.46 -14.44 12.97
C GLY A 603 12.62 -13.71 13.65
N HIS A 604 12.54 -13.51 14.98
CA HIS A 604 13.53 -12.77 15.75
C HIS A 604 14.77 -13.63 16.00
N THR A 605 15.65 -13.68 15.00
CA THR A 605 16.79 -14.61 14.91
C THR A 605 17.74 -14.49 16.11
N GLU A 606 18.10 -13.27 16.51
CA GLU A 606 18.97 -13.00 17.67
C GLU A 606 18.33 -13.43 19.01
N CYS A 607 17.00 -13.29 19.15
CA CYS A 607 16.28 -13.80 20.32
C CYS A 607 16.25 -15.32 20.35
N VAL A 608 16.07 -15.97 19.19
CA VAL A 608 16.12 -17.44 19.05
C VAL A 608 17.52 -17.95 19.41
N GLU A 609 18.57 -17.32 18.88
CA GLU A 609 19.97 -17.64 19.18
C GLU A 609 20.28 -17.52 20.69
N ALA A 610 19.94 -16.39 21.32
CA ALA A 610 20.16 -16.17 22.74
C ALA A 610 19.42 -17.19 23.64
N LEU A 611 18.17 -17.53 23.30
CA LEU A 611 17.38 -18.52 24.03
C LEU A 611 17.98 -19.93 23.92
N ILE A 612 18.40 -20.35 22.72
CA ILE A 612 18.97 -21.68 22.51
C ILE A 612 20.37 -21.78 23.14
N ASN A 613 21.19 -20.73 23.05
CA ASN A 613 22.52 -20.70 23.68
C ASN A 613 22.47 -20.82 25.23
N GLN A 614 21.35 -20.43 25.85
CA GLN A 614 21.09 -20.64 27.29
C GLN A 614 20.37 -21.97 27.60
N GLY A 615 20.03 -22.77 26.58
CA GLY A 615 19.48 -24.12 26.74
C GLY A 615 17.95 -24.23 26.71
N ALA A 616 17.22 -23.25 26.17
CA ALA A 616 15.76 -23.34 26.00
C ALA A 616 15.34 -24.52 25.10
N SER A 617 14.24 -25.21 25.44
CA SER A 617 13.90 -26.48 24.80
C SER A 617 13.09 -26.33 23.51
N ILE A 618 13.64 -26.85 22.42
CA ILE A 618 12.96 -26.91 21.10
C ILE A 618 11.77 -27.88 21.05
N PHE A 619 11.58 -28.71 22.08
CA PHE A 619 10.57 -29.77 22.12
C PHE A 619 9.28 -29.38 22.86
N VAL A 620 9.23 -28.20 23.48
CA VAL A 620 8.03 -27.77 24.21
C VAL A 620 6.87 -27.59 23.23
N LYS A 621 5.75 -28.26 23.53
CA LYS A 621 4.53 -28.21 22.72
C LYS A 621 3.49 -27.30 23.37
N ASP A 622 2.93 -26.39 22.59
CA ASP A 622 1.84 -25.53 23.04
C ASP A 622 0.57 -26.34 23.44
N ASN A 623 -0.30 -25.72 24.22
CA ASN A 623 -1.49 -26.40 24.75
C ASN A 623 -2.61 -26.54 23.71
N VAL A 624 -2.69 -25.64 22.73
CA VAL A 624 -3.80 -25.52 21.77
C VAL A 624 -3.53 -26.29 20.48
N THR A 625 -2.38 -26.07 19.84
CA THR A 625 -2.01 -26.67 18.55
C THR A 625 -0.99 -27.80 18.65
N LYS A 626 -0.42 -28.06 19.84
CA LYS A 626 0.66 -29.03 20.09
C LYS A 626 1.89 -28.82 19.18
N ARG A 627 2.12 -27.57 18.77
CA ARG A 627 3.25 -27.14 17.94
C ARG A 627 4.46 -26.83 18.79
N THR A 628 5.63 -27.02 18.18
CA THR A 628 6.94 -26.66 18.72
C THR A 628 7.46 -25.38 18.05
N PRO A 629 8.49 -24.71 18.61
CA PRO A 629 9.14 -23.57 17.96
C PRO A 629 9.58 -23.84 16.51
N LEU A 630 9.93 -25.10 16.19
CA LEU A 630 10.24 -25.53 14.82
C LEU A 630 9.05 -25.32 13.86
N HIS A 631 7.85 -25.75 14.25
CA HIS A 631 6.62 -25.47 13.48
C HIS A 631 6.35 -23.95 13.39
N ALA A 632 6.60 -23.21 14.48
CA ALA A 632 6.34 -21.78 14.54
C ALA A 632 7.21 -20.98 13.56
N SER A 633 8.51 -21.31 13.46
CA SER A 633 9.43 -20.69 12.49
C SER A 633 8.97 -20.88 11.04
N VAL A 634 8.41 -22.06 10.73
CA VAL A 634 8.00 -22.42 9.37
C VAL A 634 6.72 -21.71 8.92
N ILE A 635 5.74 -21.48 9.79
CA ILE A 635 4.43 -20.91 9.39
C ILE A 635 4.59 -19.58 8.64
N ASN A 636 5.52 -18.74 9.09
CA ASN A 636 5.80 -17.41 8.52
C ASN A 636 7.09 -17.36 7.69
N GLY A 637 7.72 -18.50 7.38
CA GLY A 637 8.89 -18.58 6.49
C GLY A 637 10.19 -18.05 7.07
N HIS A 638 10.39 -18.16 8.38
CA HIS A 638 11.57 -17.63 9.07
C HIS A 638 12.76 -18.59 8.99
N THR A 639 13.34 -18.74 7.80
CA THR A 639 14.39 -19.71 7.47
C THR A 639 15.64 -19.60 8.36
N LEU A 640 16.01 -18.40 8.82
CA LEU A 640 17.15 -18.23 9.74
C LEU A 640 16.86 -18.81 11.14
N CYS A 641 15.67 -18.54 11.70
CA CYS A 641 15.24 -19.16 12.95
C CYS A 641 15.13 -20.69 12.80
N LEU A 642 14.59 -21.17 11.68
CA LEU A 642 14.53 -22.59 11.35
C LEU A 642 15.93 -23.22 11.31
N ARG A 643 16.91 -22.54 10.71
CA ARG A 643 18.30 -23.00 10.65
C ARG A 643 18.92 -23.15 12.03
N LEU A 644 18.83 -22.12 12.88
CA LEU A 644 19.33 -22.20 14.26
C LEU A 644 18.69 -23.35 15.04
N LEU A 645 17.36 -23.51 14.92
CA LEU A 645 16.63 -24.61 15.57
C LEU A 645 17.06 -26.00 15.07
N LEU A 646 17.46 -26.13 13.80
CA LEU A 646 17.95 -27.37 13.17
C LEU A 646 19.47 -27.61 13.31
N GLU A 647 20.24 -26.59 13.71
CA GLU A 647 21.67 -26.70 13.99
C GLU A 647 21.92 -27.25 15.39
N ILE A 648 21.08 -26.91 16.37
CA ILE A 648 21.13 -27.49 17.73
C ILE A 648 20.40 -28.84 17.82
N ALA A 649 19.54 -29.17 16.85
CA ALA A 649 18.84 -30.45 16.79
C ALA A 649 19.74 -31.60 16.26
N ASP A 650 20.70 -32.05 17.07
CA ASP A 650 21.49 -33.28 16.83
C ASP A 650 20.64 -34.58 16.83
N ASN A 651 19.34 -34.50 17.11
CA ASN A 651 18.40 -35.62 17.06
C ASN A 651 17.55 -35.58 15.78
N PRO A 652 17.66 -36.56 14.85
CA PRO A 652 16.82 -36.68 13.66
C PRO A 652 15.31 -36.65 13.95
N GLU A 653 14.87 -37.16 15.11
CA GLU A 653 13.45 -37.17 15.50
C GLU A 653 12.83 -35.76 15.67
N ALA A 654 13.65 -34.71 15.79
CA ALA A 654 13.19 -33.34 15.90
C ALA A 654 12.57 -32.80 14.60
N VAL A 655 13.02 -33.29 13.44
CA VAL A 655 12.62 -32.78 12.12
C VAL A 655 11.18 -33.17 11.76
N ASP A 656 10.78 -34.40 12.11
CA ASP A 656 9.44 -34.97 11.84
C ASP A 656 8.46 -34.84 13.02
N VAL A 657 8.73 -33.95 13.97
CA VAL A 657 7.84 -33.70 15.11
C VAL A 657 6.45 -33.27 14.63
N LYS A 658 5.39 -33.92 15.16
CA LYS A 658 4.01 -33.68 14.74
C LYS A 658 3.21 -32.72 15.64
N ASP A 659 2.41 -31.85 15.03
CA ASP A 659 1.40 -31.03 15.70
C ASP A 659 0.09 -31.80 16.03
N ALA A 660 -0.92 -31.12 16.60
CA ALA A 660 -2.19 -31.73 16.99
C ALA A 660 -3.01 -32.28 15.79
N LYS A 661 -2.70 -31.84 14.57
CA LYS A 661 -3.28 -32.37 13.31
C LYS A 661 -2.37 -33.41 12.67
N GLY A 662 -1.31 -33.85 13.35
CA GLY A 662 -0.33 -34.78 12.79
C GLY A 662 0.59 -34.17 11.74
N GLN A 663 0.58 -32.84 11.57
CA GLN A 663 1.37 -32.17 10.54
C GLN A 663 2.83 -32.04 10.99
N THR A 664 3.79 -32.25 10.09
CA THR A 664 5.22 -31.97 10.31
C THR A 664 5.58 -30.54 9.90
N PRO A 665 6.75 -30.00 10.32
CA PRO A 665 7.31 -28.77 9.77
C PRO A 665 7.34 -28.75 8.24
N LEU A 666 7.80 -29.83 7.59
CA LEU A 666 7.84 -29.93 6.13
C LEU A 666 6.44 -29.75 5.48
N MET A 667 5.41 -30.38 6.05
CA MET A 667 4.04 -30.19 5.57
C MET A 667 3.53 -28.75 5.70
N LEU A 668 3.98 -28.00 6.71
CA LEU A 668 3.64 -26.58 6.86
C LEU A 668 4.45 -25.72 5.89
N ALA A 669 5.75 -25.99 5.71
CA ALA A 669 6.61 -25.25 4.77
C ALA A 669 6.06 -25.32 3.35
N VAL A 670 5.70 -26.54 2.91
CA VAL A 670 5.09 -26.80 1.61
C VAL A 670 3.68 -26.20 1.51
N ALA A 671 2.87 -26.25 2.57
CA ALA A 671 1.51 -25.68 2.56
C ALA A 671 1.47 -24.14 2.55
N TYR A 672 2.51 -23.46 3.03
CA TYR A 672 2.62 -22.00 3.01
C TYR A 672 3.57 -21.45 1.93
N GLY A 673 4.25 -22.32 1.17
CA GLY A 673 5.05 -21.94 0.00
C GLY A 673 6.47 -21.45 0.31
N HIS A 674 7.03 -21.84 1.46
CA HIS A 674 8.34 -21.35 1.93
C HIS A 674 9.50 -22.18 1.37
N ILE A 675 9.91 -21.87 0.15
CA ILE A 675 10.91 -22.62 -0.65
C ILE A 675 12.20 -22.89 0.13
N ASP A 676 12.85 -21.86 0.69
CA ASP A 676 14.11 -22.03 1.43
C ASP A 676 13.95 -22.92 2.68
N ALA A 677 12.78 -22.87 3.32
CA ALA A 677 12.46 -23.71 4.48
C ALA A 677 12.21 -25.17 4.07
N VAL A 678 11.65 -25.40 2.87
CA VAL A 678 11.54 -26.75 2.30
C VAL A 678 12.93 -27.30 1.96
N SER A 679 13.78 -26.54 1.26
CA SER A 679 15.17 -26.95 0.96
C SER A 679 15.92 -27.35 2.22
N LEU A 680 15.91 -26.48 3.24
CA LEU A 680 16.62 -26.71 4.50
C LEU A 680 16.09 -27.91 5.30
N LEU A 681 14.80 -28.23 5.21
CA LEU A 681 14.22 -29.42 5.84
C LEU A 681 14.60 -30.70 5.07
N LEU A 682 14.64 -30.65 3.73
CA LEU A 682 15.10 -31.78 2.90
C LEU A 682 16.60 -32.04 3.05
N GLU A 683 17.42 -30.98 3.16
CA GLU A 683 18.85 -31.06 3.53
C GLU A 683 19.10 -31.73 4.90
N LYS A 684 18.08 -31.72 5.78
CA LYS A 684 18.09 -32.35 7.11
C LYS A 684 17.29 -33.66 7.16
N GLU A 685 17.13 -34.32 6.01
CA GLU A 685 16.51 -35.66 5.86
C GLU A 685 15.06 -35.76 6.37
N ALA A 686 14.27 -34.69 6.29
CA ALA A 686 12.85 -34.68 6.67
C ALA A 686 12.03 -35.73 5.89
N ASN A 687 11.19 -36.51 6.59
CA ASN A 687 10.43 -37.59 5.97
C ASN A 687 9.21 -37.09 5.17
N VAL A 688 9.40 -37.01 3.86
CA VAL A 688 8.41 -36.60 2.84
C VAL A 688 7.10 -37.42 2.82
N ASP A 689 7.17 -38.70 3.18
CA ASP A 689 6.06 -39.67 3.15
C ASP A 689 5.26 -39.73 4.46
N THR A 690 5.68 -38.96 5.46
CA THR A 690 4.90 -38.79 6.70
C THR A 690 3.48 -38.35 6.37
N VAL A 691 2.49 -38.93 7.05
CA VAL A 691 1.06 -38.55 6.93
C VAL A 691 0.51 -37.84 8.17
N ASP A 692 -0.42 -36.92 7.93
CA ASP A 692 -1.21 -36.22 8.94
C ASP A 692 -2.48 -37.00 9.35
N ILE A 693 -3.33 -36.44 10.22
CA ILE A 693 -4.58 -37.10 10.66
C ILE A 693 -5.59 -37.35 9.54
N LEU A 694 -5.45 -36.67 8.40
CA LEU A 694 -6.29 -36.85 7.22
C LEU A 694 -5.68 -37.81 6.21
N GLY A 695 -4.50 -38.40 6.50
CA GLY A 695 -3.73 -39.24 5.57
C GLY A 695 -2.99 -38.46 4.48
N CYS A 696 -2.88 -37.13 4.59
CA CYS A 696 -2.21 -36.31 3.59
C CYS A 696 -0.70 -36.21 3.87
N THR A 697 0.11 -36.44 2.84
CA THR A 697 1.56 -36.19 2.82
C THR A 697 1.90 -34.73 2.51
N ALA A 698 3.17 -34.35 2.54
CA ALA A 698 3.63 -33.03 2.09
C ALA A 698 3.22 -32.74 0.63
N LEU A 699 3.37 -33.73 -0.26
CA LEU A 699 2.99 -33.63 -1.68
C LEU A 699 1.50 -33.33 -1.90
N HIS A 700 0.61 -33.99 -1.15
CA HIS A 700 -0.83 -33.68 -1.17
C HIS A 700 -1.12 -32.22 -0.82
N ARG A 701 -0.36 -31.65 0.11
CA ARG A 701 -0.52 -30.27 0.56
C ARG A 701 0.01 -29.28 -0.46
N GLY A 702 1.19 -29.52 -1.04
CA GLY A 702 1.78 -28.68 -2.10
C GLY A 702 0.90 -28.58 -3.35
N ILE A 703 0.32 -29.71 -3.77
CA ILE A 703 -0.61 -29.75 -4.92
C ILE A 703 -1.96 -29.08 -4.59
N MET A 704 -2.43 -29.16 -3.33
CA MET A 704 -3.65 -28.45 -2.92
C MET A 704 -3.48 -26.93 -2.98
N THR A 705 -2.32 -26.43 -2.52
CA THR A 705 -2.04 -25.00 -2.40
C THR A 705 -1.47 -24.38 -3.67
N GLY A 706 -0.77 -25.16 -4.49
CA GLY A 706 -0.29 -24.76 -5.82
C GLY A 706 1.10 -24.12 -5.82
N HIS A 707 1.97 -24.44 -4.86
CA HIS A 707 3.33 -23.89 -4.79
C HIS A 707 4.31 -24.71 -5.64
N GLU A 708 4.60 -24.22 -6.86
CA GLU A 708 5.26 -25.02 -7.90
C GLU A 708 6.66 -25.52 -7.52
N GLU A 709 7.54 -24.62 -7.06
CA GLU A 709 8.90 -24.96 -6.66
C GLU A 709 8.93 -25.93 -5.46
N CYS A 710 8.00 -25.78 -4.51
CA CYS A 710 7.87 -26.71 -3.37
C CYS A 710 7.41 -28.10 -3.82
N VAL A 711 6.54 -28.21 -4.83
CA VAL A 711 6.13 -29.50 -5.40
C VAL A 711 7.29 -30.11 -6.19
N GLN A 712 8.01 -29.32 -6.98
CA GLN A 712 9.17 -29.78 -7.75
C GLN A 712 10.28 -30.34 -6.85
N MET A 713 10.67 -29.63 -5.79
CA MET A 713 11.67 -30.12 -4.83
C MET A 713 11.24 -31.41 -4.12
N LEU A 714 9.94 -31.64 -3.91
CA LEU A 714 9.43 -32.92 -3.41
C LEU A 714 9.53 -34.02 -4.47
N LEU A 715 9.16 -33.74 -5.73
CA LEU A 715 9.22 -34.73 -6.82
C LEU A 715 10.65 -35.14 -7.20
N GLU A 716 11.65 -34.31 -6.86
CA GLU A 716 13.08 -34.66 -6.97
C GLU A 716 13.56 -35.62 -5.87
N GLN A 717 12.76 -35.85 -4.82
CA GLN A 717 12.98 -36.88 -3.81
C GLN A 717 12.16 -38.15 -4.12
N GLU A 718 12.50 -39.29 -3.50
CA GLU A 718 11.79 -40.57 -3.68
C GLU A 718 10.41 -40.60 -2.96
N VAL A 719 9.49 -39.71 -3.34
CA VAL A 719 8.16 -39.56 -2.71
C VAL A 719 7.14 -40.60 -3.16
N SER A 720 6.35 -41.13 -2.22
CA SER A 720 5.22 -42.01 -2.50
C SER A 720 4.03 -41.28 -3.14
N ILE A 721 4.04 -41.25 -4.48
CA ILE A 721 2.97 -40.67 -5.32
C ILE A 721 1.63 -41.45 -5.26
N LEU A 722 1.60 -42.66 -4.70
CA LEU A 722 0.39 -43.49 -4.55
C LEU A 722 -0.20 -43.49 -3.15
N CYS A 723 0.40 -42.76 -2.20
CA CYS A 723 -0.14 -42.60 -0.86
C CYS A 723 -1.58 -42.05 -0.92
N LYS A 724 -2.46 -42.56 -0.06
CA LYS A 724 -3.90 -42.26 -0.06
C LYS A 724 -4.31 -41.51 1.20
N ASP A 725 -5.08 -40.46 1.03
CA ASP A 725 -5.76 -39.79 2.13
C ASP A 725 -6.85 -40.68 2.77
N SER A 726 -7.42 -40.20 3.88
CA SER A 726 -8.53 -40.84 4.61
C SER A 726 -9.80 -41.07 3.77
N ARG A 727 -9.91 -40.44 2.60
CA ARG A 727 -10.98 -40.64 1.61
C ARG A 727 -10.54 -41.54 0.45
N GLY A 728 -9.33 -42.08 0.44
CA GLY A 728 -8.77 -42.93 -0.61
C GLY A 728 -8.17 -42.17 -1.80
N ARG A 729 -8.09 -40.83 -1.74
CA ARG A 729 -7.62 -39.97 -2.81
C ARG A 729 -6.09 -39.88 -2.78
N THR A 730 -5.47 -39.93 -3.96
CA THR A 730 -4.02 -39.79 -4.18
C THR A 730 -3.67 -38.36 -4.63
N PRO A 731 -2.37 -37.98 -4.68
CA PRO A 731 -1.88 -36.73 -5.29
C PRO A 731 -2.47 -36.45 -6.69
N LEU A 732 -2.64 -37.48 -7.53
CA LEU A 732 -3.30 -37.38 -8.84
C LEU A 732 -4.72 -36.82 -8.76
N HIS A 733 -5.51 -37.20 -7.74
CA HIS A 733 -6.87 -36.68 -7.56
C HIS A 733 -6.85 -35.20 -7.19
N TYR A 734 -5.85 -34.77 -6.41
CA TYR A 734 -5.66 -33.38 -6.00
C TYR A 734 -5.23 -32.52 -7.19
N ALA A 735 -4.25 -32.97 -8.00
CA ALA A 735 -3.79 -32.26 -9.19
C ALA A 735 -4.93 -32.10 -10.22
N ALA A 736 -5.68 -33.18 -10.45
CA ALA A 736 -6.86 -33.17 -11.31
C ALA A 736 -7.98 -32.25 -10.79
N ALA A 737 -8.24 -32.20 -9.47
CA ALA A 737 -9.24 -31.31 -8.87
C ALA A 737 -8.84 -29.82 -8.90
N ARG A 738 -7.54 -29.51 -8.84
CA ARG A 738 -7.01 -28.14 -8.75
C ARG A 738 -6.63 -27.52 -10.09
N GLY A 739 -6.48 -28.31 -11.15
CA GLY A 739 -6.19 -27.83 -12.52
C GLY A 739 -4.71 -27.89 -12.92
N HIS A 740 -3.86 -28.56 -12.14
CA HIS A 740 -2.41 -28.64 -12.38
C HIS A 740 -2.07 -29.72 -13.42
N ALA A 741 -2.31 -29.42 -14.70
CA ALA A 741 -2.15 -30.36 -15.81
C ALA A 741 -0.70 -30.85 -16.03
N THR A 742 0.30 -30.01 -15.72
CA THR A 742 1.73 -30.36 -15.78
C THR A 742 2.08 -31.44 -14.77
N TRP A 743 1.89 -31.19 -13.47
CA TRP A 743 2.11 -32.19 -12.43
C TRP A 743 1.22 -33.42 -12.60
N LEU A 744 0.00 -33.25 -13.11
CA LEU A 744 -0.86 -34.38 -13.41
C LEU A 744 -0.24 -35.29 -14.49
N SER A 745 0.42 -34.73 -15.52
CA SER A 745 1.14 -35.50 -16.52
C SER A 745 2.37 -36.21 -15.93
N GLU A 746 3.19 -35.50 -15.15
CA GLU A 746 4.41 -36.02 -14.52
C GLU A 746 4.09 -37.14 -13.51
N LEU A 747 3.19 -36.89 -12.56
CA LEU A 747 2.70 -37.88 -11.59
C LEU A 747 2.09 -39.10 -12.29
N LEU A 748 1.41 -38.91 -13.43
CA LEU A 748 0.78 -40.00 -14.17
C LEU A 748 1.81 -40.83 -14.95
N GLN A 749 2.86 -40.21 -15.50
CA GLN A 749 3.99 -40.93 -16.09
C GLN A 749 4.69 -41.81 -15.04
N MET A 750 4.94 -41.28 -13.84
CA MET A 750 5.52 -42.05 -12.74
C MET A 750 4.57 -43.18 -12.29
N ALA A 751 3.28 -42.90 -12.10
CA ALA A 751 2.29 -43.87 -11.61
C ALA A 751 1.94 -44.99 -12.59
N LEU A 752 2.02 -44.74 -13.91
CA LEU A 752 1.75 -45.76 -14.94
C LEU A 752 2.89 -46.78 -15.10
N SER A 753 4.00 -46.64 -14.38
CA SER A 753 5.04 -47.67 -14.28
C SER A 753 4.61 -48.86 -13.38
N GLU A 754 3.59 -48.67 -12.54
CA GLU A 754 2.96 -49.72 -11.74
C GLU A 754 1.66 -50.20 -12.41
N GLU A 755 1.44 -51.52 -12.46
CA GLU A 755 0.51 -52.16 -13.41
C GLU A 755 -1.01 -51.92 -13.17
N ASP A 756 -1.40 -51.12 -12.17
CA ASP A 756 -2.78 -50.98 -11.70
C ASP A 756 -3.41 -49.61 -12.08
N CYS A 757 -4.01 -49.52 -13.27
CA CYS A 757 -4.53 -48.26 -13.85
C CYS A 757 -5.82 -47.72 -13.19
N CYS A 758 -6.11 -48.08 -11.94
CA CYS A 758 -7.43 -47.98 -11.31
C CYS A 758 -7.41 -47.02 -10.11
N PHE A 759 -6.98 -45.77 -10.34
CA PHE A 759 -6.92 -44.71 -9.34
C PHE A 759 -8.33 -44.30 -8.87
N LYS A 760 -8.89 -45.05 -7.91
CA LYS A 760 -10.19 -44.79 -7.27
C LYS A 760 -10.03 -44.37 -5.82
N ASP A 761 -10.84 -43.38 -5.42
CA ASP A 761 -11.10 -43.04 -4.03
C ASP A 761 -12.10 -44.00 -3.37
N ASN A 762 -12.38 -43.82 -2.08
CA ASN A 762 -13.26 -44.70 -1.30
C ASN A 762 -14.74 -44.64 -1.75
N GLN A 763 -15.11 -43.67 -2.58
CA GLN A 763 -16.43 -43.54 -3.21
C GLN A 763 -16.42 -44.01 -4.68
N GLY A 764 -15.28 -44.49 -5.18
CA GLY A 764 -15.11 -44.96 -6.55
C GLY A 764 -14.85 -43.85 -7.58
N TYR A 765 -14.73 -42.58 -7.17
CA TYR A 765 -14.37 -41.51 -8.11
C TYR A 765 -12.89 -41.60 -8.48
N THR A 766 -12.59 -41.23 -9.73
CA THR A 766 -11.22 -41.22 -10.28
C THR A 766 -10.75 -39.78 -10.50
N PRO A 767 -9.44 -39.52 -10.76
CA PRO A 767 -8.96 -38.19 -11.11
C PRO A 767 -9.78 -37.51 -12.22
N LEU A 768 -10.22 -38.26 -13.23
CA LEU A 768 -11.09 -37.74 -14.29
C LEU A 768 -12.43 -37.20 -13.76
N HIS A 769 -13.07 -37.88 -12.81
CA HIS A 769 -14.30 -37.37 -12.20
C HIS A 769 -14.05 -36.05 -11.47
N TRP A 770 -12.92 -35.92 -10.78
CA TRP A 770 -12.55 -34.71 -10.05
C TRP A 770 -12.15 -33.55 -10.98
N ALA A 771 -11.45 -33.80 -12.09
CA ALA A 771 -11.19 -32.79 -13.11
C ALA A 771 -12.48 -32.30 -13.78
N CYS A 772 -13.38 -33.22 -14.13
CA CYS A 772 -14.68 -32.89 -14.70
C CYS A 772 -15.59 -32.14 -13.72
N TYR A 773 -15.57 -32.48 -12.43
CA TYR A 773 -16.37 -31.78 -11.42
C TYR A 773 -15.94 -30.32 -11.20
N ASN A 774 -14.66 -29.98 -11.40
CA ASN A 774 -14.11 -28.64 -11.17
C ASN A 774 -13.85 -27.85 -12.47
N GLY A 775 -14.18 -28.40 -13.64
CA GLY A 775 -14.05 -27.70 -14.93
C GLY A 775 -12.63 -27.62 -15.51
N ASN A 776 -11.73 -28.52 -15.11
CA ASN A 776 -10.31 -28.45 -15.47
C ASN A 776 -10.01 -29.10 -16.84
N GLU A 777 -10.29 -28.36 -17.93
CA GLU A 777 -10.14 -28.80 -19.33
C GLU A 777 -8.77 -29.44 -19.62
N ASN A 778 -7.66 -28.74 -19.35
CA ASN A 778 -6.30 -29.24 -19.63
C ASN A 778 -5.98 -30.55 -18.88
N CYS A 779 -6.50 -30.73 -17.66
CA CYS A 779 -6.34 -31.98 -16.91
C CYS A 779 -7.13 -33.13 -17.54
N ILE A 780 -8.30 -32.83 -18.13
CA ILE A 780 -9.13 -33.82 -18.82
C ILE A 780 -8.43 -34.30 -20.09
N GLU A 781 -7.79 -33.40 -20.86
CA GLU A 781 -6.99 -33.78 -22.03
C GLU A 781 -5.86 -34.74 -21.66
N VAL A 782 -5.00 -34.37 -20.70
CA VAL A 782 -3.88 -35.20 -20.20
C VAL A 782 -4.35 -36.59 -19.72
N LEU A 783 -5.49 -36.67 -19.03
CA LEU A 783 -6.05 -37.94 -18.59
C LEU A 783 -6.60 -38.77 -19.76
N LEU A 784 -7.27 -38.13 -20.73
CA LEU A 784 -7.87 -38.81 -21.88
C LEU A 784 -6.85 -39.24 -22.93
N GLU A 785 -5.62 -38.70 -22.95
CA GLU A 785 -4.52 -39.28 -23.73
C GLU A 785 -4.28 -40.75 -23.35
N GLN A 786 -4.40 -41.07 -22.06
CA GLN A 786 -4.19 -42.42 -21.55
C GLN A 786 -5.40 -43.34 -21.79
N LYS A 787 -5.14 -44.53 -22.36
CA LYS A 787 -6.19 -45.50 -22.74
C LYS A 787 -7.01 -46.04 -21.56
N CYS A 788 -6.49 -45.98 -20.34
CA CYS A 788 -7.18 -46.43 -19.13
C CYS A 788 -8.40 -45.56 -18.79
N PHE A 789 -8.29 -44.23 -18.89
CA PHE A 789 -9.38 -43.30 -18.56
C PHE A 789 -10.47 -43.21 -19.65
N ARG A 790 -10.21 -43.72 -20.87
CA ARG A 790 -11.24 -43.84 -21.93
C ARG A 790 -12.26 -44.96 -21.68
N LYS A 791 -12.02 -45.84 -20.71
CA LYS A 791 -12.97 -46.88 -20.30
C LYS A 791 -13.76 -46.40 -19.09
N PHE A 792 -15.05 -46.72 -19.06
CA PHE A 792 -15.89 -46.41 -17.91
C PHE A 792 -15.50 -47.27 -16.69
N ILE A 793 -14.73 -46.66 -15.77
CA ILE A 793 -14.17 -47.28 -14.57
C ILE A 793 -14.37 -46.30 -13.42
N GLY A 794 -15.17 -46.66 -12.42
CA GLY A 794 -15.40 -45.77 -11.27
C GLY A 794 -16.79 -45.88 -10.67
N ASN A 795 -17.26 -44.75 -10.13
CA ASN A 795 -18.59 -44.53 -9.61
C ASN A 795 -19.64 -44.53 -10.75
N PRO A 796 -20.86 -45.06 -10.55
CA PRO A 796 -21.96 -44.99 -11.52
C PRO A 796 -22.33 -43.55 -11.96
N PHE A 797 -22.12 -42.55 -11.09
CA PHE A 797 -22.21 -41.14 -11.43
C PHE A 797 -20.98 -40.71 -12.25
N THR A 798 -21.11 -40.83 -13.58
CA THR A 798 -19.98 -40.74 -14.53
C THR A 798 -19.28 -39.35 -14.55
N PRO A 799 -18.05 -39.23 -15.09
CA PRO A 799 -17.39 -37.93 -15.22
C PRO A 799 -18.20 -36.91 -16.03
N LEU A 800 -19.00 -37.40 -16.99
CA LEU A 800 -19.92 -36.57 -17.75
C LEU A 800 -21.03 -35.99 -16.87
N HIS A 801 -21.60 -36.76 -15.93
CA HIS A 801 -22.53 -36.22 -14.94
C HIS A 801 -21.85 -35.14 -14.05
N CYS A 802 -20.60 -35.33 -13.66
CA CYS A 802 -19.83 -34.36 -12.88
C CYS A 802 -19.58 -33.03 -13.62
N ALA A 803 -19.24 -33.09 -14.90
CA ALA A 803 -19.06 -31.89 -15.74
C ALA A 803 -20.39 -31.14 -15.91
N ILE A 804 -21.45 -31.87 -16.26
CA ILE A 804 -22.73 -31.27 -16.59
C ILE A 804 -23.42 -30.64 -15.39
N ILE A 805 -23.39 -31.26 -14.21
CA ILE A 805 -24.11 -30.71 -13.04
C ILE A 805 -23.54 -29.37 -12.55
N ASN A 806 -22.29 -29.06 -12.91
CA ASN A 806 -21.59 -27.80 -12.60
C ASN A 806 -21.43 -26.87 -13.83
N ASP A 807 -22.18 -27.12 -14.91
CA ASP A 807 -22.18 -26.35 -16.18
C ASP A 807 -20.83 -26.28 -16.94
N HIS A 808 -20.00 -27.31 -16.82
CA HIS A 808 -18.72 -27.38 -17.54
C HIS A 808 -18.91 -27.93 -18.96
N GLY A 809 -19.59 -27.15 -19.82
CA GLY A 809 -19.95 -27.53 -21.20
C GLY A 809 -18.75 -27.93 -22.08
N ASN A 810 -17.63 -27.22 -21.99
CA ASN A 810 -16.38 -27.57 -22.69
C ASN A 810 -15.83 -28.92 -22.24
N CYS A 811 -15.78 -29.16 -20.93
CA CYS A 811 -15.36 -30.44 -20.36
C CYS A 811 -16.27 -31.59 -20.83
N ALA A 812 -17.58 -31.36 -20.88
CA ALA A 812 -18.54 -32.31 -21.44
C ALA A 812 -18.28 -32.58 -22.93
N SER A 813 -17.95 -31.54 -23.72
CA SER A 813 -17.59 -31.67 -25.14
C SER A 813 -16.33 -32.52 -25.34
N LEU A 814 -15.27 -32.30 -24.54
CA LEU A 814 -14.04 -33.11 -24.57
C LEU A 814 -14.33 -34.59 -24.25
N LEU A 815 -15.13 -34.87 -23.21
CA LEU A 815 -15.56 -36.23 -22.88
C LEU A 815 -16.35 -36.90 -24.02
N LEU A 816 -17.28 -36.17 -24.64
CA LEU A 816 -18.12 -36.67 -25.73
C LEU A 816 -17.36 -36.91 -27.04
N GLY A 817 -16.21 -36.24 -27.24
CA GLY A 817 -15.31 -36.48 -28.36
C GLY A 817 -14.33 -37.64 -28.16
N ALA A 818 -13.96 -37.94 -26.91
CA ALA A 818 -12.88 -38.89 -26.58
C ALA A 818 -13.34 -40.23 -25.99
N ILE A 819 -14.51 -40.26 -25.33
CA ILE A 819 -15.13 -41.46 -24.75
C ILE A 819 -16.25 -41.93 -25.69
N ASP A 820 -16.56 -43.22 -25.68
CA ASP A 820 -17.64 -43.80 -26.48
C ASP A 820 -18.99 -43.06 -26.29
N SER A 821 -19.70 -42.84 -27.39
CA SER A 821 -20.92 -42.04 -27.43
C SER A 821 -22.06 -42.57 -26.56
N SER A 822 -22.01 -43.84 -26.14
CA SER A 822 -22.95 -44.41 -25.15
C SER A 822 -22.93 -43.69 -23.79
N ILE A 823 -21.91 -42.88 -23.48
CA ILE A 823 -21.81 -42.15 -22.20
C ILE A 823 -23.01 -41.22 -21.91
N VAL A 824 -23.70 -40.69 -22.94
CA VAL A 824 -24.94 -39.89 -22.76
C VAL A 824 -26.13 -40.70 -22.26
N SER A 825 -26.06 -42.03 -22.39
CA SER A 825 -27.11 -42.99 -21.98
C SER A 825 -26.82 -43.68 -20.65
N CYS A 826 -25.61 -43.49 -20.09
CA CYS A 826 -25.23 -44.01 -18.78
C CYS A 826 -26.21 -43.54 -17.70
N ARG A 827 -26.43 -44.40 -16.71
CA ARG A 827 -27.33 -44.15 -15.58
C ARG A 827 -26.58 -44.23 -14.27
N ASP A 828 -26.85 -43.28 -13.37
CA ASP A 828 -26.39 -43.34 -11.98
C ASP A 828 -27.19 -44.38 -11.15
N ASP A 829 -26.88 -44.52 -9.85
CA ASP A 829 -27.59 -45.43 -8.93
C ASP A 829 -29.09 -45.14 -8.79
N LYS A 830 -29.53 -43.93 -9.14
CA LYS A 830 -30.94 -43.52 -9.15
C LYS A 830 -31.58 -43.68 -10.54
N GLY A 831 -30.86 -44.25 -11.50
CA GLY A 831 -31.33 -44.47 -12.87
C GLY A 831 -31.30 -43.22 -13.75
N ARG A 832 -30.73 -42.10 -13.26
CA ARG A 832 -30.72 -40.80 -13.93
C ARG A 832 -29.60 -40.74 -14.96
N THR A 833 -29.87 -40.10 -16.10
CA THR A 833 -28.87 -39.86 -17.16
C THR A 833 -28.24 -38.46 -17.03
N PRO A 834 -27.15 -38.13 -17.75
CA PRO A 834 -26.58 -36.79 -17.73
C PRO A 834 -27.58 -35.69 -18.14
N LEU A 835 -28.57 -36.02 -18.97
CA LEU A 835 -29.66 -35.11 -19.35
C LEU A 835 -30.54 -34.73 -18.15
N HIS A 836 -30.74 -35.63 -17.19
CA HIS A 836 -31.42 -35.31 -15.94
C HIS A 836 -30.59 -34.36 -15.07
N ALA A 837 -29.26 -34.55 -15.03
CA ALA A 837 -28.37 -33.66 -14.28
C ALA A 837 -28.37 -32.23 -14.85
N ALA A 838 -28.37 -32.07 -16.17
CA ALA A 838 -28.48 -30.76 -16.82
C ALA A 838 -29.86 -30.11 -16.54
N ALA A 839 -30.94 -30.89 -16.67
CA ALA A 839 -32.31 -30.45 -16.44
C ALA A 839 -32.60 -30.08 -14.97
N PHE A 840 -31.90 -30.69 -14.01
CA PHE A 840 -32.02 -30.40 -12.59
C PHE A 840 -31.53 -28.97 -12.23
N ALA A 841 -30.54 -28.45 -12.96
CA ALA A 841 -29.81 -27.22 -12.61
C ALA A 841 -29.99 -26.05 -13.61
N ASP A 842 -30.87 -26.19 -14.60
CA ASP A 842 -31.15 -25.21 -15.68
C ASP A 842 -30.00 -24.95 -16.66
N HIS A 843 -29.10 -25.93 -16.82
CA HIS A 843 -27.89 -25.81 -17.67
C HIS A 843 -28.22 -25.96 -19.15
N VAL A 844 -28.78 -24.88 -19.71
CA VAL A 844 -29.27 -24.71 -21.08
C VAL A 844 -28.28 -25.15 -22.16
N GLU A 845 -27.01 -24.75 -22.05
CA GLU A 845 -25.99 -25.08 -23.06
C GLU A 845 -25.59 -26.56 -22.99
N CYS A 846 -25.41 -27.09 -21.77
CA CYS A 846 -25.17 -28.52 -21.55
C CYS A 846 -26.34 -29.39 -22.04
N LEU A 847 -27.59 -28.96 -21.88
CA LEU A 847 -28.77 -29.62 -22.44
C LEU A 847 -28.68 -29.69 -23.98
N GLN A 848 -28.41 -28.57 -24.64
CA GLN A 848 -28.29 -28.54 -26.11
C GLN A 848 -27.13 -29.41 -26.61
N LEU A 849 -25.99 -29.42 -25.91
CA LEU A 849 -24.84 -30.26 -26.22
C LEU A 849 -25.22 -31.75 -26.18
N LEU A 850 -25.85 -32.20 -25.10
CA LEU A 850 -26.32 -33.58 -24.93
C LEU A 850 -27.32 -33.98 -26.02
N LEU A 851 -28.27 -33.10 -26.35
CA LEU A 851 -29.27 -33.35 -27.39
C LEU A 851 -28.63 -33.50 -28.78
N ARG A 852 -27.62 -32.69 -29.12
CA ARG A 852 -26.83 -32.86 -30.36
C ARG A 852 -26.12 -34.22 -30.42
N HIS A 853 -25.69 -34.75 -29.29
CA HIS A 853 -25.10 -36.09 -29.16
C HIS A 853 -26.14 -37.21 -28.92
N SER A 854 -27.42 -36.99 -29.29
CA SER A 854 -28.49 -37.99 -29.23
C SER A 854 -28.78 -38.55 -27.83
N ALA A 855 -28.65 -37.73 -26.79
CA ALA A 855 -29.05 -38.11 -25.44
C ALA A 855 -30.55 -38.50 -25.36
N PRO A 856 -30.92 -39.55 -24.61
CA PRO A 856 -32.29 -40.07 -24.61
C PRO A 856 -33.25 -39.18 -23.81
N VAL A 857 -33.97 -38.31 -24.53
CA VAL A 857 -34.89 -37.27 -23.98
C VAL A 857 -35.93 -37.84 -23.01
N ASN A 858 -36.56 -38.95 -23.41
CA ASN A 858 -37.65 -39.59 -22.66
C ASN A 858 -37.16 -40.75 -21.77
N ALA A 859 -35.86 -40.83 -21.47
CA ALA A 859 -35.38 -41.75 -20.44
C ALA A 859 -36.00 -41.38 -19.10
N ALA A 860 -36.60 -42.35 -18.42
CA ALA A 860 -37.10 -42.21 -17.06
C ALA A 860 -36.11 -42.79 -16.04
N ASP A 861 -35.94 -42.13 -14.90
CA ASP A 861 -35.15 -42.57 -13.76
C ASP A 861 -35.85 -43.68 -12.95
N ASN A 862 -35.25 -44.13 -11.83
CA ASN A 862 -35.81 -45.18 -10.98
C ASN A 862 -37.12 -44.76 -10.27
N SER A 863 -37.51 -43.48 -10.31
CA SER A 863 -38.80 -42.95 -9.83
C SER A 863 -39.84 -42.77 -10.94
N GLY A 864 -39.48 -43.05 -12.20
CA GLY A 864 -40.33 -42.82 -13.37
C GLY A 864 -40.25 -41.39 -13.92
N LYS A 865 -39.39 -40.54 -13.37
CA LYS A 865 -39.27 -39.13 -13.79
C LYS A 865 -38.34 -39.00 -14.97
N THR A 866 -38.75 -38.23 -15.98
CA THR A 866 -37.90 -37.83 -17.11
C THR A 866 -37.11 -36.56 -16.80
N ALA A 867 -36.16 -36.20 -17.67
CA ALA A 867 -35.44 -34.92 -17.58
C ALA A 867 -36.41 -33.72 -17.54
N LEU A 868 -37.48 -33.74 -18.35
CA LEU A 868 -38.50 -32.68 -18.34
C LEU A 868 -39.26 -32.60 -17.01
N MET A 869 -39.63 -33.75 -16.43
CA MET A 869 -40.25 -33.77 -15.10
C MET A 869 -39.32 -33.20 -14.02
N MET A 870 -38.03 -33.48 -14.12
CA MET A 870 -37.03 -32.97 -13.18
C MET A 870 -36.84 -31.45 -13.31
N ALA A 871 -36.82 -30.91 -14.53
CA ALA A 871 -36.81 -29.45 -14.75
C ALA A 871 -38.10 -28.79 -14.22
N ALA A 872 -39.26 -29.37 -14.54
CA ALA A 872 -40.57 -28.88 -14.12
C ALA A 872 -40.75 -28.89 -12.59
N GLU A 873 -40.24 -29.91 -11.90
CA GLU A 873 -40.29 -30.02 -10.43
C GLU A 873 -39.35 -29.05 -9.70
N ASN A 874 -38.21 -28.67 -10.31
CA ASN A 874 -37.24 -27.75 -9.69
C ASN A 874 -37.40 -26.28 -10.18
N GLY A 875 -38.31 -26.02 -11.13
CA GLY A 875 -38.62 -24.67 -11.60
C GLY A 875 -37.70 -24.14 -12.71
N GLN A 876 -36.96 -25.03 -13.36
CA GLN A 876 -35.90 -24.73 -14.33
C GLN A 876 -36.50 -24.40 -15.71
N ALA A 877 -36.86 -23.13 -15.89
CA ALA A 877 -37.66 -22.68 -17.02
C ALA A 877 -36.92 -22.73 -18.37
N GLY A 878 -35.59 -22.54 -18.40
CA GLY A 878 -34.80 -22.67 -19.64
C GLY A 878 -34.70 -24.12 -20.11
N ALA A 879 -34.53 -25.04 -19.18
CA ALA A 879 -34.52 -26.48 -19.41
C ALA A 879 -35.89 -26.98 -19.88
N VAL A 880 -36.99 -26.53 -19.26
CA VAL A 880 -38.36 -26.80 -19.72
C VAL A 880 -38.55 -26.28 -21.15
N ASP A 881 -38.16 -25.03 -21.45
CA ASP A 881 -38.30 -24.45 -22.79
C ASP A 881 -37.56 -25.29 -23.85
N ILE A 882 -36.30 -25.65 -23.63
CA ILE A 882 -35.52 -26.47 -24.57
C ILE A 882 -36.11 -27.87 -24.72
N LEU A 883 -36.45 -28.54 -23.62
CA LEU A 883 -36.94 -29.92 -23.67
C LEU A 883 -38.32 -30.00 -24.35
N VAL A 884 -39.19 -29.01 -24.15
CA VAL A 884 -40.51 -28.96 -24.79
C VAL A 884 -40.41 -28.48 -26.24
N ASN A 885 -39.72 -27.37 -26.52
CA ASN A 885 -39.75 -26.69 -27.82
C ASN A 885 -38.70 -27.21 -28.81
N SER A 886 -37.50 -27.55 -28.34
CA SER A 886 -36.39 -27.99 -29.19
C SER A 886 -36.23 -29.51 -29.23
N ALA A 887 -36.41 -30.20 -28.10
CA ALA A 887 -36.21 -31.65 -28.00
C ALA A 887 -37.48 -32.48 -28.23
N GLN A 888 -38.66 -31.86 -28.28
CA GLN A 888 -39.97 -32.52 -28.39
C GLN A 888 -40.16 -33.64 -27.36
N ALA A 889 -39.81 -33.36 -26.09
CA ALA A 889 -39.98 -34.31 -24.99
C ALA A 889 -41.45 -34.75 -24.84
N ASP A 890 -41.65 -36.03 -24.54
CA ASP A 890 -42.98 -36.62 -24.44
C ASP A 890 -43.70 -36.18 -23.15
N LEU A 891 -44.75 -35.37 -23.33
CA LEU A 891 -45.58 -34.82 -22.25
C LEU A 891 -46.55 -35.85 -21.67
N THR A 892 -46.74 -37.01 -22.32
CA THR A 892 -47.66 -38.07 -21.90
C THR A 892 -47.07 -39.01 -20.85
N VAL A 893 -45.73 -39.03 -20.70
CA VAL A 893 -45.03 -39.82 -19.69
C VAL A 893 -45.53 -39.42 -18.29
N LYS A 894 -45.60 -40.41 -17.40
CA LYS A 894 -46.02 -40.23 -16.00
C LYS A 894 -45.00 -40.85 -15.06
N ASP A 895 -44.79 -40.20 -13.91
CA ASP A 895 -44.00 -40.78 -12.82
C ASP A 895 -44.77 -41.92 -12.11
N LYS A 896 -44.14 -42.54 -11.09
CA LYS A 896 -44.78 -43.60 -10.28
C LYS A 896 -46.08 -43.17 -9.59
N ASP A 897 -46.28 -41.87 -9.36
CA ASP A 897 -47.47 -41.31 -8.74
C ASP A 897 -48.52 -40.86 -9.77
N LEU A 898 -48.32 -41.23 -11.05
CA LEU A 898 -49.11 -40.85 -12.21
C LEU A 898 -49.14 -39.34 -12.50
N ASN A 899 -48.18 -38.58 -11.97
CA ASN A 899 -48.03 -37.15 -12.29
C ASN A 899 -47.43 -36.97 -13.68
N THR A 900 -48.01 -36.06 -14.47
CA THR A 900 -47.38 -35.53 -15.70
C THR A 900 -46.41 -34.38 -15.33
N PRO A 901 -45.52 -33.92 -16.26
CA PRO A 901 -44.64 -32.78 -15.97
C PRO A 901 -45.40 -31.53 -15.50
N LEU A 902 -46.60 -31.30 -16.03
CA LEU A 902 -47.48 -30.21 -15.65
C LEU A 902 -47.98 -30.32 -14.20
N HIS A 903 -48.30 -31.53 -13.72
CA HIS A 903 -48.66 -31.74 -12.31
C HIS A 903 -47.51 -31.34 -11.37
N LEU A 904 -46.27 -31.68 -11.73
CA LEU A 904 -45.09 -31.38 -10.92
C LEU A 904 -44.79 -29.87 -10.87
N ALA A 905 -44.84 -29.18 -12.01
CA ALA A 905 -44.69 -27.71 -12.06
C ALA A 905 -45.75 -27.00 -11.21
N CYS A 906 -47.03 -27.39 -11.33
CA CYS A 906 -48.11 -26.85 -10.52
C CYS A 906 -47.93 -27.19 -9.02
N SER A 907 -47.48 -28.40 -8.69
CA SER A 907 -47.32 -28.89 -7.30
C SER A 907 -46.27 -28.12 -6.51
N LYS A 908 -45.25 -27.59 -7.19
CA LYS A 908 -44.14 -26.83 -6.58
C LYS A 908 -44.29 -25.31 -6.72
N GLY A 909 -45.33 -24.84 -7.40
CA GLY A 909 -45.60 -23.41 -7.56
C GLY A 909 -44.86 -22.73 -8.71
N HIS A 910 -44.31 -23.50 -9.66
CA HIS A 910 -43.45 -22.97 -10.73
C HIS A 910 -44.27 -22.47 -11.93
N GLU A 911 -44.94 -21.33 -11.75
CA GLU A 911 -45.91 -20.74 -12.70
C GLU A 911 -45.35 -20.65 -14.14
N LYS A 912 -44.13 -20.14 -14.31
CA LYS A 912 -43.47 -20.01 -15.63
C LYS A 912 -43.24 -21.36 -16.32
N CYS A 913 -42.86 -22.40 -15.56
CA CYS A 913 -42.67 -23.75 -16.11
C CYS A 913 -44.00 -24.37 -16.54
N ALA A 914 -45.05 -24.20 -15.73
CA ALA A 914 -46.39 -24.68 -16.04
C ALA A 914 -46.94 -24.02 -17.32
N LEU A 915 -46.77 -22.70 -17.48
CA LEU A 915 -47.19 -21.98 -18.70
C LEU A 915 -46.42 -22.43 -19.95
N LEU A 916 -45.10 -22.63 -19.88
CA LEU A 916 -44.31 -23.14 -21.01
C LEU A 916 -44.75 -24.54 -21.45
N ILE A 917 -45.10 -25.42 -20.50
CA ILE A 917 -45.63 -26.75 -20.80
C ILE A 917 -47.06 -26.63 -21.39
N LEU A 918 -47.89 -25.74 -20.86
CA LEU A 918 -49.27 -25.52 -21.33
C LEU A 918 -49.36 -24.95 -22.73
N ASP A 919 -48.39 -24.14 -23.19
CA ASP A 919 -48.36 -23.61 -24.56
C ASP A 919 -48.39 -24.75 -25.60
N LYS A 920 -47.68 -25.86 -25.34
CA LYS A 920 -47.63 -27.02 -26.25
C LYS A 920 -48.67 -28.10 -25.99
N ILE A 921 -49.35 -28.10 -24.85
CA ILE A 921 -50.49 -29.01 -24.63
C ILE A 921 -51.71 -28.48 -25.37
N GLN A 922 -52.15 -29.25 -26.37
CA GLN A 922 -53.40 -29.05 -27.12
C GLN A 922 -54.43 -30.17 -26.86
N ASP A 923 -54.01 -31.29 -26.25
CA ASP A 923 -54.88 -32.43 -25.94
C ASP A 923 -55.54 -32.26 -24.57
N GLU A 924 -56.88 -32.18 -24.56
CA GLU A 924 -57.72 -32.14 -23.36
C GLU A 924 -57.45 -33.33 -22.41
N SER A 925 -56.96 -34.47 -22.92
CA SER A 925 -56.63 -35.66 -22.13
C SER A 925 -55.47 -35.43 -21.15
N LEU A 926 -54.52 -34.57 -21.50
CA LEU A 926 -53.38 -34.20 -20.64
C LEU A 926 -53.75 -33.08 -19.66
N ILE A 927 -54.60 -32.14 -20.10
CA ILE A 927 -55.13 -31.04 -19.27
C ILE A 927 -56.02 -31.59 -18.15
N ASN A 928 -56.78 -32.65 -18.44
CA ASN A 928 -57.65 -33.34 -17.48
C ASN A 928 -57.06 -34.67 -16.96
N ALA A 929 -55.77 -34.92 -17.19
CA ALA A 929 -55.09 -36.11 -16.68
C ALA A 929 -55.19 -36.15 -15.14
N LYS A 930 -55.42 -37.34 -14.59
CA LYS A 930 -55.44 -37.58 -13.14
C LYS A 930 -54.17 -38.28 -12.68
N ASN A 931 -53.65 -37.85 -11.53
CA ASN A 931 -52.61 -38.57 -10.78
C ASN A 931 -53.22 -39.62 -9.82
N ASN A 932 -52.39 -40.29 -9.01
CA ASN A 932 -52.83 -41.32 -8.05
C ASN A 932 -53.86 -40.81 -7.02
N ALA A 933 -53.83 -39.51 -6.66
CA ALA A 933 -54.80 -38.88 -5.75
C ALA A 933 -56.09 -38.38 -6.45
N LEU A 934 -56.29 -38.79 -7.71
CA LEU A 934 -57.37 -38.35 -8.61
C LEU A 934 -57.38 -36.85 -8.93
N GLN A 935 -56.31 -36.13 -8.54
CA GLN A 935 -56.16 -34.70 -8.79
C GLN A 935 -55.79 -34.45 -10.25
N THR A 936 -56.36 -33.40 -10.84
CA THR A 936 -55.95 -32.85 -12.14
C THR A 936 -55.00 -31.67 -11.92
N PRO A 937 -54.26 -31.20 -12.95
CA PRO A 937 -53.40 -30.03 -12.84
C PRO A 937 -54.12 -28.78 -12.31
N LEU A 938 -55.41 -28.62 -12.62
CA LEU A 938 -56.27 -27.54 -12.11
C LEU A 938 -56.43 -27.58 -10.59
N HIS A 939 -56.63 -28.76 -10.00
CA HIS A 939 -56.71 -28.92 -8.54
C HIS A 939 -55.41 -28.47 -7.86
N VAL A 940 -54.28 -28.89 -8.44
CA VAL A 940 -52.95 -28.63 -7.88
C VAL A 940 -52.58 -27.15 -8.03
N ALA A 941 -52.84 -26.55 -9.20
CA ALA A 941 -52.59 -25.13 -9.46
C ALA A 941 -53.45 -24.21 -8.59
N ALA A 942 -54.75 -24.53 -8.44
CA ALA A 942 -55.67 -23.76 -7.59
C ALA A 942 -55.29 -23.85 -6.11
N ARG A 943 -54.91 -25.04 -5.63
CA ARG A 943 -54.44 -25.25 -4.24
C ARG A 943 -53.18 -24.45 -3.91
N ASN A 944 -52.29 -24.26 -4.88
CA ASN A 944 -51.04 -23.51 -4.71
C ASN A 944 -51.15 -22.03 -5.13
N GLY A 945 -52.35 -21.53 -5.47
CA GLY A 945 -52.59 -20.11 -5.75
C GLY A 945 -52.06 -19.60 -7.09
N LEU A 946 -51.80 -20.48 -8.06
CA LEU A 946 -51.21 -20.12 -9.37
C LEU A 946 -52.27 -19.51 -10.31
N LYS A 947 -52.62 -18.25 -10.08
CA LYS A 947 -53.76 -17.58 -10.75
C LYS A 947 -53.67 -17.65 -12.28
N VAL A 948 -52.53 -17.31 -12.89
CA VAL A 948 -52.43 -17.24 -14.36
C VAL A 948 -52.50 -18.63 -14.98
N VAL A 949 -51.89 -19.63 -14.34
CA VAL A 949 -51.97 -21.04 -14.75
C VAL A 949 -53.39 -21.60 -14.62
N VAL A 950 -54.15 -21.19 -13.60
CA VAL A 950 -55.57 -21.55 -13.45
C VAL A 950 -56.41 -20.93 -14.57
N GLU A 951 -56.22 -19.65 -14.87
CA GLU A 951 -56.91 -18.96 -15.97
C GLU A 951 -56.63 -19.64 -17.33
N GLU A 952 -55.36 -19.98 -17.62
CA GLU A 952 -54.96 -20.65 -18.86
C GLU A 952 -55.46 -22.10 -18.94
N LEU A 953 -55.44 -22.85 -17.83
CA LEU A 953 -56.01 -24.21 -17.74
C LEU A 953 -57.52 -24.20 -18.05
N LEU A 954 -58.25 -23.23 -17.51
CA LEU A 954 -59.69 -23.07 -17.78
C LEU A 954 -59.93 -22.69 -19.25
N ALA A 955 -59.13 -21.78 -19.80
CA ALA A 955 -59.21 -21.40 -21.22
C ALA A 955 -58.97 -22.58 -22.18
N LYS A 956 -58.08 -23.52 -21.81
CA LYS A 956 -57.77 -24.74 -22.58
C LYS A 956 -58.65 -25.95 -22.21
N GLY A 957 -59.75 -25.78 -21.46
CA GLY A 957 -60.75 -26.85 -21.25
C GLY A 957 -60.55 -27.74 -20.01
N ALA A 958 -59.90 -27.24 -18.96
CA ALA A 958 -59.84 -27.96 -17.68
C ALA A 958 -61.22 -28.07 -17.01
N CYS A 959 -61.60 -29.29 -16.60
CA CYS A 959 -62.91 -29.59 -16.04
C CYS A 959 -63.03 -29.16 -14.57
N VAL A 960 -63.81 -28.11 -14.32
CA VAL A 960 -64.13 -27.57 -12.98
C VAL A 960 -64.97 -28.55 -12.13
N LEU A 961 -65.63 -29.53 -12.76
CA LEU A 961 -66.45 -30.54 -12.09
C LEU A 961 -65.66 -31.82 -11.72
N ALA A 962 -64.36 -31.88 -12.01
CA ALA A 962 -63.53 -32.98 -11.57
C ALA A 962 -63.41 -32.98 -10.03
N VAL A 963 -63.41 -34.16 -9.42
CA VAL A 963 -63.39 -34.35 -7.96
C VAL A 963 -62.13 -35.11 -7.57
N ASP A 964 -61.40 -34.63 -6.56
CA ASP A 964 -60.24 -35.29 -5.97
C ASP A 964 -60.60 -36.22 -4.81
N GLU A 965 -59.60 -36.98 -4.31
CA GLU A 965 -59.82 -37.92 -3.21
C GLU A 965 -60.29 -37.23 -1.91
N ASN A 966 -59.92 -35.97 -1.67
CA ASN A 966 -60.27 -35.26 -0.43
C ASN A 966 -61.77 -34.91 -0.38
N ALA A 967 -62.32 -34.44 -1.49
CA ALA A 967 -63.76 -34.14 -1.61
C ALA A 967 -64.64 -35.39 -1.46
N SER A 968 -64.14 -36.59 -1.79
CA SER A 968 -64.86 -37.85 -1.52
C SER A 968 -64.89 -38.27 -0.04
N ARG A 969 -64.08 -37.66 0.83
CA ARG A 969 -64.00 -37.99 2.28
C ARG A 969 -64.80 -37.06 3.20
N SER A 970 -65.37 -35.96 2.69
CA SER A 970 -65.99 -34.91 3.52
C SER A 970 -67.50 -35.07 3.82
N ASN A 971 -68.16 -36.15 3.38
CA ASN A 971 -69.56 -36.44 3.72
C ASN A 971 -69.70 -37.17 5.07
N GLY A 972 -69.51 -36.42 6.16
CA GLY A 972 -69.78 -36.89 7.53
C GLY A 972 -69.88 -35.70 8.50
N PRO A 973 -70.89 -35.62 9.39
CA PRO A 973 -71.17 -34.40 10.13
C PRO A 973 -70.18 -34.18 11.27
N ARG A 974 -69.63 -32.96 11.39
CA ARG A 974 -68.93 -32.49 12.59
C ARG A 974 -69.47 -31.15 13.06
N SER A 975 -69.51 -31.02 14.38
CA SER A 975 -70.22 -29.98 15.12
C SER A 975 -69.33 -28.84 15.58
N THR A 976 -69.66 -27.61 15.19
CA THR A 976 -69.54 -26.36 15.99
C THR A 976 -68.11 -25.86 16.36
N PRO A 977 -67.93 -24.63 16.88
CA PRO A 977 -68.22 -23.36 16.20
C PRO A 977 -67.13 -22.26 16.40
N GLY A 978 -67.26 -21.13 15.70
CA GLY A 978 -66.47 -19.89 15.90
C GLY A 978 -65.21 -19.80 15.03
N THR A 979 -64.78 -18.63 14.55
CA THR A 979 -65.19 -17.23 14.85
C THR A 979 -65.41 -16.43 13.56
N ALA A 980 -66.17 -15.34 13.65
CA ALA A 980 -66.55 -14.51 12.51
C ALA A 980 -65.58 -13.35 12.26
N VAL A 981 -65.30 -13.06 10.98
CA VAL A 981 -65.12 -11.69 10.44
C VAL A 981 -65.78 -11.65 9.05
N GLN A 982 -66.46 -10.55 8.74
CA GLN A 982 -67.15 -10.25 7.47
C GLN A 982 -66.14 -9.80 6.39
N LYS A 983 -66.35 -10.04 5.07
CA LYS A 983 -66.98 -9.09 4.10
C LYS A 983 -66.59 -7.62 4.34
N GLU A 984 -66.33 -6.77 3.37
CA GLU A 984 -66.29 -6.86 1.90
C GLU A 984 -65.28 -5.79 1.41
N GLU A 985 -64.77 -5.80 0.19
CA GLU A 985 -65.18 -6.61 -0.97
C GLU A 985 -64.49 -7.98 -1.04
#